data_AF-A0A2E1DJ75-F1
#
_entry.id   AF-A0A2E1DJ75-F1
#
_cell.length_a   1.000
_cell.length_b   1.000
_cell.length_c   1.000
_cell.angle_alpha   90.00
_cell.angle_beta   90.00
_cell.angle_gamma   90.00
#
_symmetry.space_group_name_H-M   'P 1'
#
loop_
_entity.id
_entity.type
_entity.pdbx_description
1 polymer ?
#
loop_
_entity_poly.entity_id
_entity_poly.type
_entity_poly.pdbx_seq_one_letter_code
_entity_poly.pdbx_strand_id
1 'polypeptide(L)'
;MKTYTKTKKTTFFISIFLMSLLTFSQNDEKKSKDDSSDKKEKKEKVYSDLINEDAITDNGLFDVHKVDDKYYYEINDTLLGRDMLMVTRVVNLSKEIPINRHKMSEQVLSWQRFNDNILLKEISYSNYASDSLPIKEAVSNANFEPIIASFKIEVTNKDKNSVVIDVTSLYKNDVKSFGYPQFSRKRNKITGLDSKLSFIESIRSFPMNIEAKHIKTYKSSEAKNGQISMVLNNSMILLPKEPMKRRYYDERVGWFTTSQTDYGIDNQEAETVRYLDRWRLEIKDEDIEKYKRGELVEPKKPIVYYVDRATPKKWRKYLKQGIEDWQAAFEAAGFKNAIIAKDPPSKEEDPDWSPEDIRYSVVRYLASPTLNANGPHVSDPRSGEIIESDINWYHNVMKLLRNWYFIQTSAVDPDARSTEFKDELMGELIRFVSAHEVGHTIGLPHNMGSSSAFPVDSLRSATFTKKYGTAPSVMDYARFNYVAQPEDKGVVLMPSHWDSPNVGIYDKFSVMWGYKPILDVTEEEEKDILKKWIIEKEDDLMYRFGPSGGIDPSSQTEDLGDNAIKASSYGIKNLKRIVPNLMEWTTKDGENYDELEYMYSQVLNQFRRYMGHVTTNIGGVYQYYKTSDQDGAVYTHVDKNHQKECLIFLNENLFETPTWMINKEILNKIEYAGTTERIRSLQSSYLNRILDFGRMARMIENEALNGLNSYSLNEMMNDLKRGIWSELKGTKTIDVYRRNLQRSYISRLTYIMKNDQEFRSGWEDYITNVNVNVSDIRSITMGSLLDLKKDLKRAVKKYSDNAIKSHINYCISMIDEALKNS
;
A
#
# COMPACT_ATOMS: atom_id res chain seq x y z
N MET A 1 1.01 -46.80 -9.86
CA MET A 1 0.46 -48.17 -9.65
C MET A 1 0.69 -48.57 -8.20
N LYS A 2 -0.31 -49.18 -7.55
CA LYS A 2 -0.44 -49.55 -6.10
C LYS A 2 -1.02 -48.50 -5.13
N THR A 3 -2.35 -48.40 -5.19
CA THR A 3 -3.35 -48.53 -4.11
C THR A 3 -2.93 -48.37 -2.64
N TYR A 4 -3.63 -47.47 -1.93
CA TYR A 4 -4.07 -47.70 -0.55
C TYR A 4 -5.51 -47.21 -0.34
N THR A 5 -6.40 -48.16 -0.08
CA THR A 5 -7.80 -48.00 0.31
C THR A 5 -7.92 -47.74 1.81
N LYS A 6 -8.75 -46.76 2.21
CA LYS A 6 -9.33 -46.71 3.55
C LYS A 6 -10.76 -46.19 3.50
N THR A 7 -11.68 -47.14 3.61
CA THR A 7 -13.12 -46.96 3.76
C THR A 7 -13.44 -46.59 5.21
N LYS A 8 -14.27 -45.57 5.45
CA LYS A 8 -15.23 -45.53 6.59
C LYS A 8 -16.36 -44.51 6.35
N LYS A 9 -17.51 -45.09 6.01
CA LYS A 9 -18.92 -44.71 6.23
C LYS A 9 -19.24 -43.29 6.73
N THR A 10 -19.98 -42.54 5.91
CA THR A 10 -20.86 -41.44 6.35
C THR A 10 -22.27 -41.70 5.84
N THR A 11 -23.21 -41.81 6.77
CA THR A 11 -24.64 -42.05 6.57
C THR A 11 -25.31 -40.78 6.02
N PHE A 12 -25.97 -40.86 4.87
CA PHE A 12 -26.73 -39.76 4.27
C PHE A 12 -28.23 -40.01 4.51
N PHE A 13 -28.90 -39.11 5.24
CA PHE A 13 -30.36 -39.12 5.37
C PHE A 13 -30.95 -38.35 4.17
N ILE A 14 -31.58 -39.07 3.26
CA ILE A 14 -32.39 -38.54 2.16
C ILE A 14 -33.84 -38.57 2.62
N SER A 15 -34.51 -37.43 2.70
CA SER A 15 -35.98 -37.37 2.81
C SER A 15 -36.55 -36.89 1.49
N ILE A 16 -37.12 -37.85 0.75
CA ILE A 16 -37.99 -37.66 -0.41
C ILE A 16 -39.40 -37.45 0.13
N PHE A 17 -40.08 -36.38 -0.25
CA PHE A 17 -41.52 -36.25 -0.07
C PHE A 17 -42.15 -35.96 -1.43
N LEU A 18 -42.95 -36.91 -1.90
CA LEU A 18 -43.64 -36.91 -3.19
C LEU A 18 -45.04 -37.45 -2.89
N MET A 19 -46.08 -36.60 -2.96
CA MET A 19 -47.45 -37.09 -3.10
C MET A 19 -48.42 -36.02 -3.66
N SER A 20 -48.78 -36.27 -4.92
CA SER A 20 -50.11 -36.25 -5.56
C SER A 20 -51.11 -35.12 -5.27
N LEU A 21 -51.44 -34.43 -6.37
CA LEU A 21 -52.72 -33.82 -6.72
C LEU A 21 -53.93 -34.73 -6.42
N LEU A 22 -55.01 -34.16 -5.89
CA LEU A 22 -56.39 -34.49 -6.26
C LEU A 22 -57.31 -33.28 -5.96
N THR A 23 -57.95 -32.80 -7.02
CA THR A 23 -59.06 -31.83 -7.04
C THR A 23 -60.34 -32.45 -6.48
N PHE A 24 -61.06 -31.72 -5.61
CA PHE A 24 -62.52 -31.82 -5.51
C PHE A 24 -63.11 -30.44 -5.24
N SER A 25 -63.98 -30.01 -6.16
CA SER A 25 -64.83 -28.83 -6.09
C SER A 25 -66.08 -29.17 -5.29
N GLN A 26 -66.44 -28.32 -4.32
CA GLN A 26 -67.79 -28.25 -3.76
C GLN A 26 -68.24 -26.79 -3.73
N ASN A 27 -69.24 -26.52 -4.57
CA ASN A 27 -70.13 -25.37 -4.52
C ASN A 27 -70.88 -25.36 -3.19
N ASP A 28 -70.96 -24.19 -2.55
CA ASP A 28 -72.16 -23.79 -1.81
C ASP A 28 -72.39 -22.28 -1.98
N GLU A 29 -73.51 -21.97 -2.61
CA GLU A 29 -74.04 -20.61 -2.79
C GLU A 29 -74.49 -20.00 -1.46
N LYS A 30 -74.18 -18.72 -1.23
CA LYS A 30 -75.12 -17.82 -0.54
C LYS A 30 -74.87 -16.34 -0.87
N LYS A 31 -75.77 -15.85 -1.72
CA LYS A 31 -76.38 -14.50 -1.80
C LYS A 31 -75.48 -13.26 -1.76
N SER A 32 -75.45 -12.63 -2.93
CA SER A 32 -75.10 -11.23 -3.17
C SER A 32 -75.85 -10.27 -2.24
N LYS A 33 -75.08 -9.36 -1.64
CA LYS A 33 -75.51 -7.99 -1.38
C LYS A 33 -74.56 -7.08 -2.14
N ASP A 34 -75.16 -6.36 -3.06
CA ASP A 34 -74.62 -5.17 -3.71
C ASP A 34 -74.10 -4.21 -2.63
N ASP A 35 -72.83 -3.86 -2.72
CA ASP A 35 -72.34 -2.58 -2.21
C ASP A 35 -71.35 -2.04 -3.25
N SER A 36 -71.87 -1.13 -4.05
CA SER A 36 -71.16 -0.31 -5.01
C SER A 36 -70.06 0.48 -4.30
N SER A 37 -68.80 0.10 -4.52
CA SER A 37 -67.67 1.00 -4.31
C SER A 37 -66.99 1.28 -5.64
N ASP A 38 -67.16 2.50 -6.12
CA ASP A 38 -66.47 3.11 -7.25
C ASP A 38 -65.00 2.67 -7.33
N LYS A 39 -64.65 1.95 -8.41
CA LYS A 39 -63.27 1.93 -8.89
C LYS A 39 -62.96 3.33 -9.43
N LYS A 40 -62.46 4.21 -8.56
CA LYS A 40 -61.72 5.40 -9.01
C LYS A 40 -60.59 4.93 -9.92
N GLU A 41 -60.68 5.26 -11.21
CA GLU A 41 -59.53 5.25 -12.11
C GLU A 41 -58.40 6.02 -11.41
N LYS A 42 -57.28 5.35 -11.13
CA LYS A 42 -56.07 6.02 -10.67
C LYS A 42 -55.60 6.90 -11.81
N LYS A 43 -55.87 8.19 -11.73
CA LYS A 43 -55.32 9.22 -12.61
C LYS A 43 -53.80 9.00 -12.69
N GLU A 44 -53.28 8.79 -13.90
CA GLU A 44 -51.85 8.61 -14.15
C GLU A 44 -51.11 9.87 -13.68
N LYS A 45 -50.10 9.72 -12.82
CA LYS A 45 -49.33 10.86 -12.32
C LYS A 45 -48.58 11.50 -13.49
N VAL A 46 -48.70 12.81 -13.65
CA VAL A 46 -47.90 13.56 -14.63
C VAL A 46 -46.63 14.12 -13.98
N TYR A 47 -45.61 14.45 -14.77
CA TYR A 47 -44.30 14.90 -14.26
C TYR A 47 -44.42 16.04 -13.23
N SER A 48 -45.24 17.04 -13.51
CA SER A 48 -45.50 18.18 -12.62
C SER A 48 -46.21 17.83 -11.31
N ASP A 49 -46.86 16.66 -11.22
CA ASP A 49 -47.46 16.18 -9.97
C ASP A 49 -46.40 15.71 -8.97
N LEU A 50 -45.20 15.34 -9.47
CA LEU A 50 -44.10 14.83 -8.67
C LEU A 50 -42.98 15.87 -8.53
N ILE A 51 -42.54 16.46 -9.64
CA ILE A 51 -41.51 17.48 -9.70
C ILE A 51 -42.21 18.81 -9.92
N ASN A 52 -42.65 19.41 -8.81
CA ASN A 52 -43.34 20.69 -8.79
C ASN A 52 -42.39 21.82 -8.32
N GLU A 53 -42.93 23.01 -8.05
CA GLU A 53 -42.16 24.18 -7.60
C GLU A 53 -41.47 23.99 -6.23
N ASP A 54 -41.91 23.03 -5.43
CA ASP A 54 -41.28 22.69 -4.13
C ASP A 54 -40.05 21.77 -4.29
N ALA A 55 -39.83 21.21 -5.48
CA ALA A 55 -38.72 20.30 -5.76
C ALA A 55 -37.39 21.05 -5.84
N ILE A 56 -36.44 20.71 -4.97
CA ILE A 56 -35.07 21.21 -5.06
C ILE A 56 -34.32 20.34 -6.06
N THR A 57 -33.90 20.94 -7.18
CA THR A 57 -33.25 20.22 -8.28
C THR A 57 -31.77 20.60 -8.39
N ASP A 58 -30.91 19.59 -8.43
CA ASP A 58 -29.49 19.70 -8.75
C ASP A 58 -29.24 19.05 -10.13
N ASN A 59 -28.79 19.84 -11.11
CA ASN A 59 -28.66 19.38 -12.49
C ASN A 59 -27.24 18.87 -12.75
N GLY A 60 -27.08 17.75 -13.45
CA GLY A 60 -25.78 17.17 -13.73
C GLY A 60 -25.86 15.93 -14.60
N LEU A 61 -25.12 14.87 -14.22
CA LEU A 61 -25.14 13.59 -14.94
C LEU A 61 -26.57 13.03 -14.99
N PHE A 62 -27.22 12.93 -13.83
CA PHE A 62 -28.68 12.82 -13.72
C PHE A 62 -29.20 14.09 -13.05
N ASP A 63 -30.39 14.54 -13.37
CA ASP A 63 -31.00 15.57 -12.53
C ASP A 63 -31.45 14.90 -11.23
N VAL A 64 -31.03 15.47 -10.10
CA VAL A 64 -31.36 14.95 -8.76
C VAL A 64 -32.40 15.87 -8.16
N HIS A 65 -33.61 15.35 -7.95
CA HIS A 65 -34.69 16.11 -7.32
C HIS A 65 -34.87 15.66 -5.88
N LYS A 66 -34.96 16.61 -4.97
CA LYS A 66 -35.40 16.41 -3.61
C LYS A 66 -36.80 16.97 -3.44
N VAL A 67 -37.74 16.10 -3.06
CA VAL A 67 -39.13 16.45 -2.73
C VAL A 67 -39.41 15.90 -1.35
N ASP A 68 -39.69 16.78 -0.39
CA ASP A 68 -39.70 16.46 1.04
C ASP A 68 -38.41 15.74 1.50
N ASP A 69 -38.53 14.53 2.02
CA ASP A 69 -37.43 13.66 2.48
C ASP A 69 -37.01 12.62 1.43
N LYS A 70 -37.52 12.72 0.21
CA LYS A 70 -37.26 11.77 -0.87
C LYS A 70 -36.31 12.33 -1.92
N TYR A 71 -35.50 11.43 -2.46
CA TYR A 71 -34.58 11.72 -3.56
C TYR A 71 -34.99 10.94 -4.80
N TYR A 72 -35.04 11.65 -5.92
CA TYR A 72 -35.38 11.12 -7.23
C TYR A 72 -34.24 11.36 -8.20
N TYR A 73 -33.97 10.36 -9.05
CA TYR A 73 -33.12 10.54 -10.23
C TYR A 73 -34.01 10.69 -11.46
N GLU A 74 -33.79 11.75 -12.21
CA GLU A 74 -34.26 11.90 -13.58
C GLU A 74 -33.12 11.49 -14.53
N ILE A 75 -33.29 10.35 -15.17
CA ILE A 75 -32.28 9.72 -16.02
C ILE A 75 -32.68 9.91 -17.49
N ASN A 76 -31.83 10.57 -18.27
CA ASN A 76 -32.02 10.66 -19.72
C ASN A 76 -31.84 9.30 -20.38
N ASP A 77 -32.67 8.99 -21.38
CA ASP A 77 -32.63 7.70 -22.09
C ASP A 77 -31.25 7.41 -22.72
N THR A 78 -30.46 8.43 -23.07
CA THR A 78 -29.11 8.25 -23.63
C THR A 78 -28.07 7.76 -22.62
N LEU A 79 -28.39 7.81 -21.33
CA LEU A 79 -27.55 7.29 -20.24
C LEU A 79 -27.93 5.87 -19.81
N LEU A 80 -29.11 5.39 -20.22
CA LEU A 80 -29.51 4.00 -19.94
C LEU A 80 -28.60 3.04 -20.74
N GLY A 81 -28.13 2.00 -20.06
CA GLY A 81 -27.16 1.04 -20.60
C GLY A 81 -25.71 1.51 -20.60
N ARG A 82 -25.42 2.76 -20.20
CA ARG A 82 -24.04 3.24 -20.07
C ARG A 82 -23.41 2.72 -18.78
N ASP A 83 -22.13 2.35 -18.87
CA ASP A 83 -21.34 1.91 -17.73
C ASP A 83 -20.98 3.08 -16.83
N MET A 84 -21.16 2.89 -15.53
CA MET A 84 -20.79 3.85 -14.50
C MET A 84 -19.99 3.15 -13.40
N LEU A 85 -18.87 3.73 -12.98
CA LEU A 85 -18.07 3.18 -11.89
C LEU A 85 -18.56 3.72 -10.55
N MET A 86 -18.97 2.81 -9.66
CA MET A 86 -19.37 3.13 -8.29
C MET A 86 -18.20 2.96 -7.33
N VAL A 87 -17.63 4.06 -6.86
CA VAL A 87 -16.54 4.10 -5.89
C VAL A 87 -17.10 4.41 -4.50
N THR A 88 -16.87 3.51 -3.55
CA THR A 88 -17.30 3.69 -2.15
C THR A 88 -16.13 4.17 -1.30
N ARG A 89 -16.33 5.28 -0.57
CA ARG A 89 -15.32 5.87 0.32
C ARG A 89 -15.87 6.04 1.73
N VAL A 90 -15.00 5.90 2.72
CA VAL A 90 -15.28 6.28 4.11
C VAL A 90 -14.74 7.69 4.32
N VAL A 91 -15.64 8.64 4.55
CA VAL A 91 -15.29 10.05 4.77
C VAL A 91 -14.94 10.28 6.24
N ASN A 92 -15.72 9.71 7.15
CA ASN A 92 -15.51 9.85 8.59
C ASN A 92 -15.95 8.58 9.33
N LEU A 93 -15.22 8.22 10.39
CA LEU A 93 -15.56 7.14 11.30
C LEU A 93 -15.72 7.69 12.71
N SER A 94 -16.64 7.11 13.47
CA SER A 94 -16.59 7.21 14.93
C SER A 94 -15.20 6.82 15.46
N LYS A 95 -14.76 7.45 16.55
CA LYS A 95 -13.39 7.36 17.13
C LYS A 95 -12.84 5.94 17.38
N GLU A 96 -13.65 4.91 17.22
CA GLU A 96 -13.36 3.52 17.56
C GLU A 96 -12.59 2.77 16.46
N ILE A 97 -12.58 3.23 15.20
CA ILE A 97 -11.84 2.57 14.11
C ILE A 97 -10.88 3.56 13.42
N PRO A 98 -9.56 3.28 13.40
CA PRO A 98 -8.61 4.04 12.59
C PRO A 98 -8.89 3.86 11.09
N ILE A 99 -9.03 4.96 10.34
CA ILE A 99 -9.10 4.93 8.87
C ILE A 99 -7.68 4.89 8.33
N ASN A 100 -7.26 3.72 7.82
CA ASN A 100 -5.96 3.57 7.15
C ASN A 100 -6.08 3.57 5.61
N ARG A 101 -7.31 3.55 5.09
CA ARG A 101 -7.64 3.65 3.65
C ARG A 101 -9.00 4.35 3.53
N HIS A 102 -9.13 5.31 2.61
CA HIS A 102 -10.41 5.98 2.37
C HIS A 102 -11.27 5.27 1.32
N LYS A 103 -10.66 4.78 0.23
CA LYS A 103 -11.33 3.96 -0.80
C LYS A 103 -11.57 2.54 -0.29
N MET A 104 -12.81 2.07 -0.35
CA MET A 104 -13.25 0.78 0.20
C MET A 104 -13.50 -0.27 -0.88
N SER A 105 -14.18 0.10 -1.97
CA SER A 105 -14.58 -0.81 -3.04
C SER A 105 -14.93 -0.05 -4.31
N GLU A 106 -14.87 -0.74 -5.45
CA GLU A 106 -15.19 -0.26 -6.78
C GLU A 106 -15.98 -1.35 -7.51
N GLN A 107 -17.06 -0.97 -8.18
CA GLN A 107 -17.85 -1.88 -9.02
C GLN A 107 -18.45 -1.12 -10.19
N VAL A 108 -18.53 -1.76 -11.36
CA VAL A 108 -19.20 -1.16 -12.53
C VAL A 108 -20.69 -1.45 -12.44
N LEU A 109 -21.49 -0.41 -12.61
CA LEU A 109 -22.94 -0.44 -12.58
C LEU A 109 -23.52 0.04 -13.90
N SER A 110 -24.69 -0.45 -14.26
CA SER A 110 -25.46 0.04 -15.40
C SER A 110 -26.94 0.12 -15.06
N TRP A 111 -27.57 1.22 -15.48
CA TRP A 111 -28.99 1.47 -15.34
C TRP A 111 -29.70 1.01 -16.62
N GLN A 112 -30.50 -0.04 -16.54
CA GLN A 112 -31.15 -0.65 -17.71
C GLN A 112 -32.67 -0.61 -17.58
N ARG A 113 -33.36 -0.28 -18.66
CA ARG A 113 -34.83 -0.33 -18.70
C ARG A 113 -35.30 -1.78 -18.86
N PHE A 114 -36.25 -2.19 -18.03
CA PHE A 114 -36.91 -3.48 -18.12
C PHE A 114 -38.40 -3.33 -17.77
N ASN A 115 -39.24 -3.43 -18.81
CA ASN A 115 -40.67 -3.11 -18.72
C ASN A 115 -40.89 -1.70 -18.11
N ASP A 116 -41.72 -1.59 -17.07
CA ASP A 116 -42.02 -0.35 -16.36
C ASP A 116 -41.04 -0.03 -15.21
N ASN A 117 -39.86 -0.66 -15.23
CA ASN A 117 -38.83 -0.48 -14.21
C ASN A 117 -37.48 -0.09 -14.82
N ILE A 118 -36.67 0.57 -14.02
CA ILE A 118 -35.23 0.71 -14.23
C ILE A 118 -34.53 -0.24 -13.26
N LEU A 119 -33.68 -1.10 -13.80
CA LEU A 119 -32.84 -2.02 -13.05
C LEU A 119 -31.45 -1.40 -12.89
N LEU A 120 -30.88 -1.53 -11.69
CA LEU A 120 -29.46 -1.27 -11.45
C LEU A 120 -28.75 -2.61 -11.41
N LYS A 121 -27.86 -2.85 -12.38
CA LYS A 121 -27.12 -4.11 -12.54
C LYS A 121 -25.65 -3.90 -12.28
N GLU A 122 -25.00 -4.94 -11.73
CA GLU A 122 -23.54 -5.00 -11.59
C GLU A 122 -22.95 -5.63 -12.85
N ILE A 123 -21.92 -4.99 -13.43
CA ILE A 123 -21.21 -5.48 -14.61
C ILE A 123 -19.80 -5.91 -14.18
N SER A 124 -19.37 -7.07 -14.66
CA SER A 124 -17.99 -7.52 -14.50
C SER A 124 -17.27 -7.57 -15.85
N TYR A 125 -16.07 -6.98 -15.87
CA TYR A 125 -15.11 -7.14 -16.95
C TYR A 125 -13.98 -8.10 -16.59
N SER A 126 -14.12 -8.86 -15.49
CA SER A 126 -13.09 -9.81 -15.06
C SER A 126 -12.83 -10.90 -16.09
N ASN A 127 -13.85 -11.31 -16.86
CA ASN A 127 -13.73 -12.21 -17.99
C ASN A 127 -14.01 -11.45 -19.28
N TYR A 128 -13.16 -11.61 -20.29
CA TYR A 128 -13.22 -10.89 -21.55
C TYR A 128 -13.08 -11.83 -22.74
N ALA A 129 -13.71 -11.44 -23.85
CA ALA A 129 -13.46 -11.97 -25.19
C ALA A 129 -13.89 -10.89 -26.20
N SER A 130 -13.19 -10.81 -27.34
CA SER A 130 -13.54 -9.91 -28.44
C SER A 130 -14.95 -10.21 -28.98
N ASP A 131 -15.71 -9.18 -29.31
CA ASP A 131 -17.06 -9.31 -29.90
C ASP A 131 -17.04 -9.99 -31.29
N SER A 132 -15.87 -10.03 -31.94
CA SER A 132 -15.67 -10.73 -33.21
C SER A 132 -15.58 -12.26 -33.07
N LEU A 133 -15.49 -12.79 -31.84
CA LEU A 133 -15.23 -14.20 -31.58
C LEU A 133 -16.48 -14.93 -31.06
N PRO A 134 -16.75 -16.18 -31.51
CA PRO A 134 -17.90 -16.95 -31.02
C PRO A 134 -17.93 -17.16 -29.50
N ILE A 135 -16.76 -17.30 -28.88
CA ILE A 135 -16.65 -17.52 -27.42
C ILE A 135 -17.19 -16.35 -26.59
N LYS A 136 -17.40 -15.18 -27.20
CA LYS A 136 -18.07 -14.03 -26.57
C LYS A 136 -19.41 -14.39 -25.95
N GLU A 137 -20.19 -15.27 -26.58
CA GLU A 137 -21.48 -15.71 -26.05
C GLU A 137 -21.32 -16.45 -24.72
N ALA A 138 -20.35 -17.37 -24.65
CA ALA A 138 -20.05 -18.11 -23.43
C ALA A 138 -19.55 -17.19 -22.30
N VAL A 139 -18.66 -16.24 -22.63
CA VAL A 139 -18.19 -15.23 -21.67
C VAL A 139 -19.34 -14.37 -21.16
N SER A 140 -20.25 -13.94 -22.04
CA SER A 140 -21.42 -13.14 -21.65
C SER A 140 -22.37 -13.92 -20.74
N ASN A 141 -22.58 -15.22 -21.01
CA ASN A 141 -23.38 -16.11 -20.17
C ASN A 141 -22.72 -16.35 -18.80
N ALA A 142 -21.39 -16.45 -18.75
CA ALA A 142 -20.64 -16.58 -17.51
C ALA A 142 -20.63 -15.28 -16.68
N ASN A 143 -20.68 -14.13 -17.35
CA ASN A 143 -20.76 -12.80 -16.74
C ASN A 143 -22.22 -12.33 -16.54
N PHE A 144 -23.13 -13.20 -16.12
CA PHE A 144 -24.51 -12.80 -15.85
C PHE A 144 -24.54 -11.61 -14.88
N GLU A 145 -25.09 -10.48 -15.34
CA GLU A 145 -25.14 -9.22 -14.61
C GLU A 145 -26.21 -9.28 -13.49
N PRO A 146 -25.83 -9.42 -12.19
CA PRO A 146 -26.80 -9.49 -11.13
C PRO A 146 -27.55 -8.17 -10.98
N ILE A 147 -28.85 -8.25 -10.69
CA ILE A 147 -29.68 -7.09 -10.37
C ILE A 147 -29.45 -6.72 -8.90
N ILE A 148 -28.90 -5.53 -8.68
CA ILE A 148 -28.66 -4.97 -7.34
C ILE A 148 -29.94 -4.33 -6.79
N ALA A 149 -30.67 -3.61 -7.64
CA ALA A 149 -31.90 -2.92 -7.30
C ALA A 149 -32.84 -2.79 -8.51
N SER A 150 -34.13 -2.60 -8.25
CA SER A 150 -35.16 -2.35 -9.25
C SER A 150 -36.02 -1.17 -8.79
N PHE A 151 -36.31 -0.26 -9.71
CA PHE A 151 -37.02 0.97 -9.45
C PHE A 151 -38.19 1.09 -10.42
N LYS A 152 -39.39 1.28 -9.88
CA LYS A 152 -40.55 1.60 -10.72
C LYS A 152 -40.37 3.00 -11.31
N ILE A 153 -40.71 3.17 -12.59
CA ILE A 153 -40.79 4.50 -13.20
C ILE A 153 -41.99 5.22 -12.58
N GLU A 154 -41.73 6.32 -11.87
CA GLU A 154 -42.77 7.11 -11.21
C GLU A 154 -43.50 8.00 -12.22
N VAL A 155 -42.74 8.70 -13.06
CA VAL A 155 -43.22 9.56 -14.15
C VAL A 155 -42.18 9.59 -15.28
N THR A 156 -42.61 10.00 -16.47
CA THR A 156 -41.73 10.26 -17.62
C THR A 156 -41.76 11.72 -17.98
N ASN A 157 -40.62 12.27 -18.38
CA ASN A 157 -40.51 13.63 -18.90
C ASN A 157 -40.26 13.57 -20.41
N LYS A 158 -41.30 13.90 -21.17
CA LYS A 158 -41.25 13.84 -22.64
C LYS A 158 -40.37 14.91 -23.25
N ASP A 159 -40.21 16.05 -22.58
CA ASP A 159 -39.45 17.18 -23.10
C ASP A 159 -37.94 16.90 -23.03
N LYS A 160 -37.50 16.20 -21.97
CA LYS A 160 -36.11 15.80 -21.77
C LYS A 160 -35.80 14.37 -22.22
N ASN A 161 -36.78 13.59 -22.70
CA ASN A 161 -36.65 12.15 -22.98
C ASN A 161 -35.97 11.40 -21.81
N SER A 162 -36.59 11.52 -20.63
CA SER A 162 -36.05 11.00 -19.38
C SER A 162 -37.13 10.32 -18.53
N VAL A 163 -36.67 9.51 -17.60
CA VAL A 163 -37.50 8.78 -16.63
C VAL A 163 -37.15 9.19 -15.21
N VAL A 164 -38.15 9.31 -14.34
CA VAL A 164 -37.95 9.67 -12.92
C VAL A 164 -38.18 8.45 -12.03
N ILE A 165 -37.22 8.17 -11.15
CA ILE A 165 -37.24 7.04 -10.21
C ILE A 165 -36.92 7.47 -8.77
N ASP A 166 -37.57 6.87 -7.77
CA ASP A 166 -37.29 7.10 -6.34
C ASP A 166 -36.08 6.27 -5.88
N VAL A 167 -34.95 6.93 -5.59
CA VAL A 167 -33.70 6.28 -5.16
C VAL A 167 -33.47 6.33 -3.66
N THR A 168 -34.41 6.86 -2.89
CA THR A 168 -34.29 7.04 -1.43
C THR A 168 -33.91 5.74 -0.72
N SER A 169 -34.53 4.63 -1.11
CA SER A 169 -34.28 3.32 -0.49
C SER A 169 -32.90 2.75 -0.82
N LEU A 170 -32.31 3.13 -1.97
CA LEU A 170 -30.98 2.67 -2.39
C LEU A 170 -29.92 3.09 -1.38
N TYR A 171 -29.98 4.35 -0.93
CA TYR A 171 -29.01 4.93 -0.01
C TYR A 171 -29.45 4.86 1.46
N LYS A 172 -30.73 4.59 1.77
CA LYS A 172 -31.17 4.32 3.15
C LYS A 172 -30.84 2.91 3.59
N ASN A 173 -31.00 1.92 2.71
CA ASN A 173 -30.76 0.51 3.02
C ASN A 173 -29.29 0.12 2.92
N ASP A 174 -28.96 -1.09 3.38
CA ASP A 174 -27.61 -1.64 3.32
C ASP A 174 -27.42 -2.44 2.02
N VAL A 175 -26.87 -1.80 0.99
CA VAL A 175 -26.56 -2.46 -0.28
C VAL A 175 -25.17 -3.09 -0.18
N LYS A 176 -25.09 -4.41 -0.33
CA LYS A 176 -23.83 -5.14 -0.11
C LYS A 176 -22.76 -4.79 -1.16
N SER A 177 -23.15 -4.59 -2.42
CA SER A 177 -22.21 -4.31 -3.51
C SER A 177 -21.41 -3.02 -3.26
N PHE A 178 -22.04 -1.93 -2.81
CA PHE A 178 -21.37 -0.62 -2.60
C PHE A 178 -21.56 -0.03 -1.19
N GLY A 179 -21.78 -0.90 -0.20
CA GLY A 179 -21.83 -0.55 1.22
C GLY A 179 -20.50 -0.83 1.92
N TYR A 180 -20.52 -0.91 3.26
CA TYR A 180 -19.29 -1.24 4.00
C TYR A 180 -18.80 -2.66 3.66
N PRO A 181 -17.53 -2.90 3.26
CA PRO A 181 -17.08 -4.21 2.77
C PRO A 181 -17.15 -5.34 3.80
N GLN A 182 -17.45 -6.56 3.34
CA GLN A 182 -17.65 -7.73 4.21
C GLN A 182 -16.43 -8.10 5.06
N PHE A 183 -15.21 -7.97 4.52
CA PHE A 183 -13.99 -8.20 5.30
C PHE A 183 -13.88 -7.22 6.48
N SER A 184 -14.12 -5.93 6.23
CA SER A 184 -14.14 -4.90 7.26
C SER A 184 -15.23 -5.13 8.30
N ARG A 185 -16.40 -5.61 7.86
CA ARG A 185 -17.48 -6.03 8.77
C ARG A 185 -17.05 -7.16 9.70
N LYS A 186 -16.42 -8.20 9.16
CA LYS A 186 -15.92 -9.35 9.95
C LYS A 186 -14.90 -8.91 10.99
N ARG A 187 -13.94 -8.05 10.59
CA ARG A 187 -12.92 -7.51 11.49
C ARG A 187 -13.54 -6.72 12.64
N ASN A 188 -14.55 -5.90 12.36
CA ASN A 188 -15.19 -5.03 13.36
C ASN A 188 -16.46 -5.66 13.97
N LYS A 189 -16.67 -6.97 13.79
CA LYS A 189 -17.83 -7.75 14.28
C LYS A 189 -19.19 -7.09 14.01
N ILE A 190 -19.34 -6.52 12.82
CA ILE A 190 -20.59 -5.90 12.36
C ILE A 190 -21.59 -6.99 11.96
N THR A 191 -22.83 -6.87 12.42
CA THR A 191 -23.92 -7.81 12.10
C THR A 191 -24.92 -7.23 11.08
N GLY A 192 -25.45 -6.03 11.32
CA GLY A 192 -26.45 -5.41 10.44
C GLY A 192 -26.59 -3.90 10.62
N LEU A 193 -27.20 -3.26 9.62
CA LEU A 193 -27.49 -1.82 9.62
C LEU A 193 -28.70 -1.49 10.52
N ASP A 194 -28.60 -0.40 11.26
CA ASP A 194 -29.72 0.26 11.92
C ASP A 194 -30.25 1.40 11.04
N SER A 195 -31.32 1.13 10.28
CA SER A 195 -31.89 2.09 9.34
C SER A 195 -32.59 3.29 10.00
N LYS A 196 -32.90 3.22 11.30
CA LYS A 196 -33.46 4.36 12.05
C LYS A 196 -32.39 5.38 12.45
N LEU A 197 -31.13 4.95 12.48
CA LEU A 197 -29.95 5.77 12.80
C LEU A 197 -29.06 5.98 11.57
N SER A 198 -29.63 5.82 10.38
CA SER A 198 -28.94 5.99 9.11
C SER A 198 -29.71 6.97 8.24
N PHE A 199 -29.00 7.94 7.66
CA PHE A 199 -29.60 9.11 7.03
C PHE A 199 -28.85 9.46 5.75
N ILE A 200 -29.56 9.95 4.74
CA ILE A 200 -28.96 10.57 3.56
C ILE A 200 -28.62 12.02 3.94
N GLU A 201 -27.35 12.40 3.86
CA GLU A 201 -26.94 13.79 4.11
C GLU A 201 -27.19 14.65 2.87
N SER A 202 -26.76 14.17 1.72
CA SER A 202 -26.92 14.84 0.44
C SER A 202 -26.75 13.87 -0.71
N ILE A 203 -27.38 14.18 -1.84
CA ILE A 203 -27.03 13.63 -3.13
C ILE A 203 -26.81 14.81 -4.07
N ARG A 204 -25.61 14.92 -4.62
CA ARG A 204 -25.21 16.03 -5.50
C ARG A 204 -24.92 15.50 -6.89
N SER A 205 -25.31 16.27 -7.90
CA SER A 205 -25.07 15.92 -9.30
C SER A 205 -24.02 16.83 -9.91
N PHE A 206 -23.04 16.22 -10.54
CA PHE A 206 -22.03 16.90 -11.34
C PHE A 206 -22.11 16.38 -12.78
N PRO A 207 -21.54 17.09 -13.77
CA PRO A 207 -21.69 16.71 -15.18
C PRO A 207 -21.26 15.27 -15.52
N MET A 208 -20.32 14.69 -14.75
CA MET A 208 -19.75 13.37 -15.03
C MET A 208 -19.87 12.39 -13.86
N ASN A 209 -20.42 12.80 -12.72
CA ASN A 209 -20.59 11.94 -11.55
C ASN A 209 -21.74 12.38 -10.64
N ILE A 210 -22.21 11.45 -9.81
CA ILE A 210 -23.18 11.73 -8.73
C ILE A 210 -22.55 11.31 -7.41
N GLU A 211 -22.63 12.18 -6.41
CA GLU A 211 -22.06 11.96 -5.08
C GLU A 211 -23.17 11.82 -4.04
N ALA A 212 -23.36 10.60 -3.56
CA ALA A 212 -24.34 10.30 -2.53
C ALA A 212 -23.65 10.08 -1.18
N LYS A 213 -23.83 11.05 -0.28
CA LYS A 213 -23.26 11.04 1.06
C LYS A 213 -24.30 10.67 2.09
N HIS A 214 -23.98 9.72 2.96
CA HIS A 214 -24.91 9.20 3.96
C HIS A 214 -24.21 8.71 5.21
N ILE A 215 -24.94 8.79 6.32
CA ILE A 215 -24.58 8.23 7.60
C ILE A 215 -25.12 6.80 7.66
N LYS A 216 -24.25 5.85 7.99
CA LYS A 216 -24.59 4.45 8.24
C LYS A 216 -24.22 4.07 9.64
N THR A 217 -25.19 3.56 10.40
CA THR A 217 -24.98 3.04 11.75
C THR A 217 -25.16 1.54 11.74
N TYR A 218 -24.10 0.80 12.06
CA TYR A 218 -24.08 -0.66 12.11
C TYR A 218 -24.04 -1.17 13.54
N LYS A 219 -24.71 -2.28 13.83
CA LYS A 219 -24.57 -2.98 15.12
C LYS A 219 -23.25 -3.72 15.16
N SER A 220 -22.49 -3.57 16.25
CA SER A 220 -21.20 -4.25 16.47
C SER A 220 -21.04 -4.67 17.93
N SER A 221 -20.60 -5.90 18.17
CA SER A 221 -20.29 -6.38 19.53
C SER A 221 -18.91 -5.93 20.05
N GLU A 222 -18.10 -5.29 19.21
CA GLU A 222 -16.78 -4.78 19.59
C GLU A 222 -16.80 -3.30 19.99
N ALA A 223 -17.81 -2.57 19.52
CA ALA A 223 -18.03 -1.16 19.83
C ALA A 223 -18.48 -0.96 21.29
N LYS A 224 -18.02 0.10 21.95
CA LYS A 224 -18.33 0.34 23.38
C LYS A 224 -19.82 0.56 23.64
N ASN A 225 -20.51 1.20 22.71
CA ASN A 225 -21.96 1.46 22.75
C ASN A 225 -22.77 0.42 21.93
N GLY A 226 -22.14 -0.65 21.44
CA GLY A 226 -22.78 -1.67 20.62
C GLY A 226 -23.06 -1.27 19.16
N GLN A 227 -22.60 -0.09 18.73
CA GLN A 227 -22.89 0.46 17.40
C GLN A 227 -21.69 1.22 16.82
N ILE A 228 -21.56 1.19 15.50
CA ILE A 228 -20.52 1.91 14.75
C ILE A 228 -21.20 2.77 13.72
N SER A 229 -21.11 4.09 13.89
CA SER A 229 -21.57 5.06 12.91
C SER A 229 -20.41 5.53 12.04
N MET A 230 -20.68 5.71 10.75
CA MET A 230 -19.75 6.19 9.75
C MET A 230 -20.45 7.03 8.69
N VAL A 231 -19.70 7.96 8.10
CA VAL A 231 -20.12 8.68 6.90
C VAL A 231 -19.50 7.97 5.70
N LEU A 232 -20.36 7.41 4.86
CA LEU A 232 -19.98 6.83 3.58
C LEU A 232 -20.31 7.82 2.46
N ASN A 233 -19.46 7.82 1.44
CA ASN A 233 -19.69 8.52 0.20
C ASN A 233 -19.65 7.53 -0.96
N ASN A 234 -20.71 7.52 -1.77
CA ASN A 234 -20.82 6.73 -2.98
C ASN A 234 -20.75 7.66 -4.19
N SER A 235 -19.63 7.54 -4.91
CA SER A 235 -19.32 8.30 -6.12
C SER A 235 -19.65 7.44 -7.34
N MET A 236 -20.66 7.81 -8.11
CA MET A 236 -21.05 7.12 -9.33
C MET A 236 -20.56 7.92 -10.53
N ILE A 237 -19.52 7.41 -11.21
CA ILE A 237 -18.77 8.12 -12.24
C ILE A 237 -19.16 7.56 -13.61
N LEU A 238 -19.54 8.41 -14.55
CA LEU A 238 -19.79 8.00 -15.93
C LEU A 238 -18.47 7.60 -16.60
N LEU A 239 -18.38 6.34 -17.08
CA LEU A 239 -17.20 5.89 -17.79
C LEU A 239 -17.16 6.42 -19.24
N PRO A 240 -15.95 6.61 -19.81
CA PRO A 240 -15.78 6.99 -21.20
C PRO A 240 -16.59 6.12 -22.15
N LYS A 241 -17.17 6.72 -23.20
CA LYS A 241 -17.92 5.93 -24.19
C LYS A 241 -17.00 4.96 -24.92
N GLU A 242 -15.86 5.47 -25.38
CA GLU A 242 -14.81 4.68 -26.02
C GLU A 242 -13.66 4.48 -25.02
N PRO A 243 -13.37 3.23 -24.60
CA PRO A 243 -12.24 2.95 -23.72
C PRO A 243 -10.91 3.38 -24.36
N MET A 244 -9.96 3.84 -23.54
CA MET A 244 -8.60 4.16 -24.00
C MET A 244 -7.91 2.92 -24.58
N LYS A 245 -7.02 3.10 -25.57
CA LYS A 245 -6.13 2.03 -26.03
C LYS A 245 -5.27 1.52 -24.86
N ARG A 246 -5.43 0.22 -24.56
CA ARG A 246 -4.67 -0.49 -23.52
C ARG A 246 -3.17 -0.49 -23.86
N ARG A 247 -2.32 -0.49 -22.83
CA ARG A 247 -0.89 -0.82 -22.95
C ARG A 247 -0.61 -2.00 -22.04
N TYR A 248 0.06 -3.03 -22.56
CA TYR A 248 0.31 -4.26 -21.81
C TYR A 248 1.40 -4.07 -20.76
N TYR A 249 1.22 -4.76 -19.65
CA TYR A 249 2.15 -4.74 -18.54
C TYR A 249 3.37 -5.65 -18.79
N ASP A 250 4.53 -5.20 -18.32
CA ASP A 250 5.75 -5.99 -18.23
C ASP A 250 6.34 -5.81 -16.83
N GLU A 251 6.61 -6.90 -16.12
CA GLU A 251 7.05 -6.84 -14.72
C GLU A 251 8.42 -6.22 -14.50
N ARG A 252 9.23 -6.07 -15.55
CA ARG A 252 10.52 -5.38 -15.49
C ARG A 252 10.38 -3.87 -15.31
N VAL A 253 9.18 -3.31 -15.55
CA VAL A 253 8.86 -1.89 -15.35
C VAL A 253 7.72 -1.77 -14.33
N GLY A 254 7.96 -1.07 -13.23
CA GLY A 254 6.97 -0.90 -12.17
C GLY A 254 5.77 -0.09 -12.64
N TRP A 255 4.58 -0.71 -12.62
CA TRP A 255 3.33 -0.04 -12.97
C TRP A 255 2.13 -0.61 -12.18
N PHE A 256 1.17 0.23 -11.82
CA PHE A 256 -0.13 -0.22 -11.30
C PHE A 256 -0.97 -0.80 -12.43
N THR A 257 -1.61 -1.95 -12.22
CA THR A 257 -2.28 -2.64 -13.32
C THR A 257 -3.72 -2.97 -13.00
N THR A 258 -4.54 -2.92 -14.04
CA THR A 258 -5.82 -3.60 -14.11
C THR A 258 -5.65 -4.92 -14.89
N SER A 259 -6.41 -5.95 -14.54
CA SER A 259 -6.31 -7.28 -15.14
C SER A 259 -7.67 -7.84 -15.59
N GLN A 260 -7.65 -8.66 -16.63
CA GLN A 260 -8.80 -9.43 -17.11
C GLN A 260 -8.35 -10.84 -17.49
N THR A 261 -9.22 -11.82 -17.33
CA THR A 261 -9.06 -13.17 -17.89
C THR A 261 -9.63 -13.17 -19.31
N ASP A 262 -8.77 -13.26 -20.31
CA ASP A 262 -9.11 -13.28 -21.72
C ASP A 262 -9.32 -14.72 -22.21
N TYR A 263 -10.47 -14.98 -22.79
CA TYR A 263 -10.88 -16.25 -23.39
C TYR A 263 -10.80 -16.22 -24.93
N GLY A 264 -10.53 -15.07 -25.51
CA GLY A 264 -10.47 -14.87 -26.96
C GLY A 264 -9.07 -15.07 -27.55
N ILE A 265 -8.04 -15.20 -26.72
CA ILE A 265 -6.68 -15.50 -27.16
C ILE A 265 -6.64 -16.93 -27.69
N ASP A 266 -6.05 -17.14 -28.87
CA ASP A 266 -5.90 -18.46 -29.47
C ASP A 266 -4.73 -19.22 -28.81
N ASN A 267 -4.91 -19.52 -27.53
CA ASN A 267 -4.04 -20.39 -26.74
C ASN A 267 -4.90 -21.51 -26.09
N GLN A 268 -4.25 -22.54 -25.56
CA GLN A 268 -4.95 -23.71 -25.01
C GLN A 268 -5.48 -23.48 -23.58
N GLU A 269 -5.73 -22.24 -23.18
CA GLU A 269 -6.22 -21.87 -21.85
C GLU A 269 -6.93 -20.51 -21.84
N ALA A 270 -7.43 -20.06 -20.69
CA ALA A 270 -7.84 -18.67 -20.52
C ALA A 270 -6.69 -17.93 -19.85
N GLU A 271 -6.25 -16.82 -20.43
CA GLU A 271 -5.04 -16.13 -19.99
C GLU A 271 -5.38 -14.89 -19.17
N THR A 272 -4.66 -14.65 -18.07
CA THR A 272 -4.79 -13.38 -17.33
C THR A 272 -3.91 -12.32 -17.97
N VAL A 273 -4.55 -11.38 -18.66
CA VAL A 273 -3.91 -10.21 -19.25
C VAL A 273 -3.88 -9.06 -18.26
N ARG A 274 -2.74 -8.37 -18.18
CA ARG A 274 -2.55 -7.15 -17.37
C ARG A 274 -2.21 -5.97 -18.25
N TYR A 275 -2.81 -4.82 -17.96
CA TYR A 275 -2.56 -3.58 -18.65
C TYR A 275 -2.35 -2.43 -17.67
N LEU A 276 -1.70 -1.38 -18.16
CA LEU A 276 -1.25 -0.24 -17.38
C LEU A 276 -2.42 0.64 -16.95
N ASP A 277 -2.45 1.02 -15.67
CA ASP A 277 -3.27 2.13 -15.20
C ASP A 277 -2.58 3.45 -15.54
N ARG A 278 -3.10 4.22 -16.50
CA ARG A 278 -2.48 5.46 -16.97
C ARG A 278 -3.49 6.50 -17.44
N TRP A 279 -3.13 7.77 -17.38
CA TRP A 279 -3.91 8.85 -17.98
C TRP A 279 -3.95 8.75 -19.51
N ARG A 280 -5.08 9.13 -20.12
CA ARG A 280 -5.19 9.24 -21.57
C ARG A 280 -4.46 10.48 -22.10
N LEU A 281 -3.21 10.29 -22.53
CA LEU A 281 -2.40 11.31 -23.20
C LEU A 281 -2.30 11.02 -24.71
N GLU A 282 -3.04 11.79 -25.48
CA GLU A 282 -3.07 11.69 -26.94
C GLU A 282 -2.46 12.95 -27.57
N ILE A 283 -1.79 12.78 -28.71
CA ILE A 283 -1.23 13.89 -29.49
C ILE A 283 -2.36 14.60 -30.22
N LYS A 284 -2.33 15.94 -30.25
CA LYS A 284 -3.24 16.75 -31.07
C LYS A 284 -3.02 16.44 -32.55
N ASP A 285 -4.09 16.38 -33.34
CA ASP A 285 -3.99 15.91 -34.73
C ASP A 285 -3.05 16.81 -35.57
N GLU A 286 -3.03 18.11 -35.28
CA GLU A 286 -2.16 19.11 -35.88
C GLU A 286 -0.66 19.00 -35.49
N ASP A 287 -0.35 18.26 -34.43
CA ASP A 287 1.00 18.15 -33.87
C ASP A 287 1.68 16.80 -34.17
N ILE A 288 0.99 15.88 -34.86
CA ILE A 288 1.52 14.54 -35.20
C ILE A 288 2.86 14.64 -35.95
N GLU A 289 2.96 15.51 -36.95
CA GLU A 289 4.20 15.66 -37.72
C GLU A 289 5.33 16.30 -36.92
N LYS A 290 5.02 17.16 -35.94
CA LYS A 290 6.02 17.70 -35.00
C LYS A 290 6.54 16.60 -34.10
N TYR A 291 5.64 15.79 -33.54
CA TYR A 291 5.98 14.65 -32.71
C TYR A 291 6.85 13.63 -33.46
N LYS A 292 6.52 13.32 -34.73
CA LYS A 292 7.32 12.43 -35.59
C LYS A 292 8.74 12.95 -35.84
N ARG A 293 8.96 14.27 -35.78
CA ARG A 293 10.31 14.89 -35.85
C ARG A 293 11.05 14.92 -34.51
N GLY A 294 10.43 14.42 -33.43
CA GLY A 294 10.99 14.42 -32.08
C GLY A 294 10.80 15.74 -31.33
N GLU A 295 9.95 16.64 -31.82
CA GLU A 295 9.60 17.88 -31.11
C GLU A 295 8.61 17.58 -29.97
N LEU A 296 8.74 18.29 -28.84
CA LEU A 296 7.80 18.19 -27.73
C LEU A 296 6.45 18.83 -28.11
N VAL A 297 5.37 18.07 -27.94
CA VAL A 297 3.99 18.48 -28.25
C VAL A 297 3.14 18.59 -26.99
N GLU A 298 2.00 19.25 -27.07
CA GLU A 298 1.05 19.28 -25.95
C GLU A 298 0.01 18.16 -26.11
N PRO A 299 -0.39 17.47 -25.03
CA PRO A 299 -1.45 16.50 -25.12
C PRO A 299 -2.80 17.17 -25.42
N LYS A 300 -3.72 16.42 -26.04
CA LYS A 300 -5.12 16.84 -26.26
C LYS A 300 -5.78 17.24 -24.94
N LYS A 301 -5.53 16.48 -23.87
CA LYS A 301 -6.01 16.76 -22.51
C LYS A 301 -4.82 16.66 -21.53
N PRO A 302 -4.34 17.77 -20.96
CA PRO A 302 -3.33 17.73 -19.92
C PRO A 302 -3.92 17.19 -18.60
N ILE A 303 -3.06 16.62 -17.76
CA ILE A 303 -3.38 16.22 -16.39
C ILE A 303 -3.34 17.48 -15.54
N VAL A 304 -4.46 17.83 -14.89
CA VAL A 304 -4.56 19.05 -14.10
C VAL A 304 -4.88 18.70 -12.66
N TYR A 305 -4.01 19.11 -11.74
CA TYR A 305 -4.22 19.01 -10.30
C TYR A 305 -4.55 20.38 -9.71
N TYR A 306 -5.54 20.42 -8.83
CA TYR A 306 -5.87 21.60 -8.03
C TYR A 306 -5.36 21.44 -6.60
N VAL A 307 -4.75 22.48 -6.04
CA VAL A 307 -4.38 22.50 -4.63
C VAL A 307 -5.55 23.08 -3.82
N ASP A 308 -6.13 22.28 -2.93
CA ASP A 308 -7.31 22.65 -2.14
C ASP A 308 -7.19 24.05 -1.51
N ARG A 309 -8.25 24.86 -1.58
CA ARG A 309 -8.34 26.19 -0.97
C ARG A 309 -8.05 26.14 0.54
N ALA A 310 -8.35 25.04 1.22
CA ALA A 310 -8.08 24.86 2.65
C ALA A 310 -6.56 24.72 2.96
N THR A 311 -5.73 24.46 1.96
CA THR A 311 -4.28 24.35 2.13
C THR A 311 -3.68 25.68 2.61
N PRO A 312 -2.87 25.68 3.69
CA PRO A 312 -2.16 26.88 4.13
C PRO A 312 -1.35 27.52 2.99
N LYS A 313 -1.53 28.84 2.77
CA LYS A 313 -0.98 29.55 1.61
C LYS A 313 0.53 29.33 1.40
N LYS A 314 1.29 29.28 2.50
CA LYS A 314 2.75 29.06 2.46
C LYS A 314 3.17 27.73 1.86
N TRP A 315 2.33 26.69 1.93
CA TRP A 315 2.64 25.35 1.42
C TRP A 315 2.21 25.11 -0.02
N ARG A 316 1.27 25.92 -0.54
CA ARG A 316 0.72 25.71 -1.89
C ARG A 316 1.77 25.73 -2.98
N LYS A 317 2.74 26.65 -2.89
CA LYS A 317 3.86 26.72 -3.85
C LYS A 317 4.59 25.38 -3.97
N TYR A 318 4.95 24.79 -2.83
CA TYR A 318 5.73 23.56 -2.78
C TYR A 318 4.95 22.33 -3.26
N LEU A 319 3.64 22.25 -2.94
CA LEU A 319 2.77 21.20 -3.48
C LEU A 319 2.65 21.30 -5.01
N LYS A 320 2.45 22.51 -5.54
CA LYS A 320 2.41 22.73 -7.00
C LYS A 320 3.72 22.35 -7.68
N GLN A 321 4.86 22.73 -7.10
CA GLN A 321 6.17 22.34 -7.60
C GLN A 321 6.35 20.81 -7.61
N GLY A 322 5.90 20.10 -6.57
CA GLY A 322 6.00 18.64 -6.54
C GLY A 322 5.14 17.96 -7.61
N ILE A 323 3.98 18.53 -7.96
CA ILE A 323 3.17 18.08 -9.10
C ILE A 323 3.93 18.32 -10.42
N GLU A 324 4.47 19.51 -10.60
CA GLU A 324 5.10 19.93 -11.86
C GLU A 324 6.52 19.36 -12.05
N ASP A 325 7.14 18.79 -11.01
CA ASP A 325 8.40 18.06 -11.11
C ASP A 325 8.32 16.89 -12.11
N TRP A 326 7.12 16.30 -12.29
CA TRP A 326 6.86 15.24 -13.26
C TRP A 326 6.83 15.71 -14.71
N GLN A 327 6.82 17.02 -14.97
CA GLN A 327 6.88 17.55 -16.33
C GLN A 327 8.13 17.05 -17.06
N ALA A 328 9.27 16.95 -16.38
CA ALA A 328 10.51 16.42 -16.94
C ALA A 328 10.42 14.94 -17.37
N ALA A 329 9.56 14.15 -16.72
CA ALA A 329 9.33 12.75 -17.08
C ALA A 329 8.39 12.64 -18.29
N PHE A 330 7.35 13.48 -18.37
CA PHE A 330 6.48 13.55 -19.54
C PHE A 330 7.18 14.13 -20.78
N GLU A 331 8.16 15.02 -20.60
CA GLU A 331 9.02 15.48 -21.71
C GLU A 331 9.81 14.33 -22.32
N ALA A 332 10.30 13.38 -21.50
CA ALA A 332 10.93 12.15 -22.01
C ALA A 332 9.94 11.28 -22.81
N ALA A 333 8.64 11.33 -22.48
CA ALA A 333 7.56 10.71 -23.26
C ALA A 333 7.15 11.51 -24.51
N GLY A 334 7.72 12.69 -24.74
CA GLY A 334 7.45 13.56 -25.89
C GLY A 334 6.41 14.66 -25.65
N PHE A 335 5.96 14.87 -24.41
CA PHE A 335 4.96 15.86 -24.06
C PHE A 335 5.50 17.01 -23.21
N LYS A 336 5.21 18.25 -23.61
CA LYS A 336 5.33 19.44 -22.76
C LYS A 336 3.95 19.83 -22.21
N ASN A 337 3.91 20.55 -21.09
CA ASN A 337 2.66 20.97 -20.42
C ASN A 337 1.68 19.81 -20.20
N ALA A 338 2.22 18.62 -19.89
CA ALA A 338 1.44 17.40 -19.75
C ALA A 338 0.77 17.30 -18.39
N ILE A 339 1.41 17.85 -17.35
CA ILE A 339 0.94 17.88 -15.98
C ILE A 339 1.05 19.29 -15.42
N ILE A 340 -0.05 19.81 -14.86
CA ILE A 340 -0.17 21.22 -14.49
C ILE A 340 -0.80 21.32 -13.10
N ALA A 341 -0.27 22.20 -12.25
CA ALA A 341 -0.85 22.50 -10.95
C ALA A 341 -1.56 23.87 -10.94
N LYS A 342 -2.77 23.92 -10.40
CA LYS A 342 -3.60 25.15 -10.34
C LYS A 342 -4.11 25.42 -8.93
N ASP A 343 -4.41 26.69 -8.66
CA ASP A 343 -5.38 26.98 -7.60
C ASP A 343 -6.78 26.71 -8.15
N PRO A 344 -7.71 26.19 -7.33
CA PRO A 344 -9.11 26.05 -7.74
C PRO A 344 -9.76 27.41 -7.96
N PRO A 345 -10.93 27.42 -8.62
CA PRO A 345 -11.95 28.46 -8.62
C PRO A 345 -11.80 29.52 -7.53
N SER A 346 -12.07 30.80 -7.69
CA SER A 346 -12.76 31.51 -6.61
C SER A 346 -14.23 31.07 -6.59
N LYS A 347 -14.95 31.31 -5.47
CA LYS A 347 -16.41 31.09 -5.45
C LYS A 347 -17.15 32.03 -6.41
N GLU A 348 -16.53 33.15 -6.80
CA GLU A 348 -17.09 34.13 -7.73
C GLU A 348 -16.90 33.69 -9.18
N GLU A 349 -15.76 33.05 -9.50
CA GLU A 349 -15.48 32.48 -10.82
C GLU A 349 -16.27 31.20 -11.08
N ASP A 350 -16.39 30.34 -10.07
CA ASP A 350 -17.14 29.08 -10.16
C ASP A 350 -17.72 28.73 -8.78
N PRO A 351 -19.00 29.06 -8.51
CA PRO A 351 -19.65 28.75 -7.24
C PRO A 351 -19.91 27.25 -7.06
N ASP A 352 -19.97 26.48 -8.14
CA ASP A 352 -20.30 25.05 -8.14
C ASP A 352 -19.05 24.17 -8.09
N TRP A 353 -17.86 24.76 -8.28
CA TRP A 353 -16.58 24.06 -8.14
C TRP A 353 -16.51 23.30 -6.82
N SER A 354 -16.30 22.00 -6.92
CA SER A 354 -16.20 21.11 -5.79
C SER A 354 -15.05 20.14 -6.01
N PRO A 355 -14.28 19.80 -4.96
CA PRO A 355 -13.31 18.73 -5.07
C PRO A 355 -13.98 17.37 -5.29
N GLU A 356 -15.30 17.24 -5.10
CA GLU A 356 -16.06 16.01 -5.33
C GLU A 356 -16.49 15.84 -6.81
N ASP A 357 -16.25 16.84 -7.67
CA ASP A 357 -16.50 16.73 -9.11
C ASP A 357 -15.33 16.01 -9.79
N ILE A 358 -15.63 14.88 -10.44
CA ILE A 358 -14.62 13.98 -11.04
C ILE A 358 -13.80 14.63 -12.16
N ARG A 359 -14.24 15.80 -12.67
CA ARG A 359 -13.49 16.56 -13.67
C ARG A 359 -12.21 17.19 -13.09
N TYR A 360 -12.06 17.22 -11.76
CA TYR A 360 -10.94 17.86 -11.08
C TYR A 360 -10.21 16.86 -10.17
N SER A 361 -8.94 16.59 -10.47
CA SER A 361 -8.03 15.92 -9.54
C SER A 361 -7.54 16.92 -8.50
N VAL A 362 -7.54 16.58 -7.21
CA VAL A 362 -7.27 17.54 -6.13
C VAL A 362 -6.25 17.00 -5.12
N VAL A 363 -5.32 17.87 -4.69
CA VAL A 363 -4.56 17.68 -3.45
C VAL A 363 -5.41 18.19 -2.29
N ARG A 364 -6.08 17.27 -1.58
CA ARG A 364 -7.02 17.57 -0.50
C ARG A 364 -6.29 17.72 0.83
N TYR A 365 -6.48 18.85 1.51
CA TYR A 365 -5.82 19.12 2.79
C TYR A 365 -6.70 18.70 3.97
N LEU A 366 -6.29 17.63 4.67
CA LEU A 366 -7.08 17.00 5.73
C LEU A 366 -6.59 17.43 7.13
N ALA A 367 -7.50 18.01 7.92
CA ALA A 367 -7.27 18.35 9.32
C ALA A 367 -7.33 17.08 10.21
N SER A 368 -6.27 16.27 10.15
CA SER A 368 -6.17 15.00 10.87
C SER A 368 -4.76 14.80 11.46
N PRO A 369 -4.66 14.18 12.66
CA PRO A 369 -3.38 13.92 13.31
C PRO A 369 -2.59 12.77 12.67
N THR A 370 -3.14 12.08 11.66
CA THR A 370 -2.47 11.01 10.91
C THR A 370 -1.14 11.48 10.32
N LEU A 371 -0.08 10.70 10.55
CA LEU A 371 1.28 10.94 10.05
C LEU A 371 1.46 10.24 8.70
N ASN A 372 0.79 10.70 7.64
CA ASN A 372 0.94 10.12 6.31
C ASN A 372 0.47 11.06 5.19
N ALA A 373 0.68 10.68 3.93
CA ALA A 373 -0.06 11.10 2.75
C ALA A 373 -0.42 9.86 1.91
N ASN A 374 -1.36 9.97 0.97
CA ASN A 374 -1.57 8.92 -0.05
C ASN A 374 -2.22 9.51 -1.31
N GLY A 375 -1.73 9.11 -2.48
CA GLY A 375 -2.28 9.43 -3.81
C GLY A 375 -2.97 8.25 -4.50
N PRO A 376 -4.19 7.84 -4.09
CA PRO A 376 -4.96 6.84 -4.81
C PRO A 376 -5.48 7.39 -6.14
N HIS A 377 -5.69 6.50 -7.11
CA HIS A 377 -6.38 6.80 -8.36
C HIS A 377 -7.58 5.89 -8.57
N VAL A 378 -8.43 6.29 -9.50
CA VAL A 378 -9.60 5.53 -9.99
C VAL A 378 -9.42 5.26 -11.47
N SER A 379 -9.52 3.99 -11.87
CA SER A 379 -9.27 3.55 -13.25
C SER A 379 -10.51 2.94 -13.90
N ASP A 380 -10.68 3.14 -15.21
CA ASP A 380 -11.64 2.40 -16.02
C ASP A 380 -11.20 0.92 -16.11
N PRO A 381 -11.99 -0.04 -15.59
CA PRO A 381 -11.63 -1.45 -15.56
C PRO A 381 -11.66 -2.12 -16.95
N ARG A 382 -12.02 -1.38 -18.01
CA ARG A 382 -12.03 -1.85 -19.39
C ARG A 382 -10.74 -1.50 -20.12
N SER A 383 -9.98 -0.51 -19.67
CA SER A 383 -8.79 0.00 -20.39
C SER A 383 -7.58 0.32 -19.51
N GLY A 384 -7.77 0.50 -18.20
CA GLY A 384 -6.77 1.08 -17.30
C GLY A 384 -6.67 2.59 -17.42
N GLU A 385 -7.66 3.28 -18.02
CA GLU A 385 -7.64 4.74 -18.07
C GLU A 385 -7.85 5.32 -16.67
N ILE A 386 -6.88 6.06 -16.15
CA ILE A 386 -7.06 6.84 -14.93
C ILE A 386 -8.04 7.98 -15.23
N ILE A 387 -9.15 7.98 -14.50
CA ILE A 387 -10.23 8.95 -14.67
C ILE A 387 -10.01 10.18 -13.79
N GLU A 388 -9.59 9.95 -12.55
CA GLU A 388 -9.40 10.98 -11.52
C GLU A 388 -8.43 10.48 -10.43
N SER A 389 -7.79 11.42 -9.73
CA SER A 389 -6.98 11.13 -8.55
C SER A 389 -7.01 12.23 -7.50
N ASP A 390 -7.26 11.82 -6.25
CA ASP A 390 -7.38 12.67 -5.08
C ASP A 390 -6.23 12.36 -4.11
N ILE A 391 -5.25 13.26 -4.01
CA ILE A 391 -4.15 13.11 -3.06
C ILE A 391 -4.62 13.57 -1.68
N ASN A 392 -4.62 12.64 -0.72
CA ASN A 392 -4.97 12.92 0.67
C ASN A 392 -3.75 13.42 1.43
N TRP A 393 -3.72 14.72 1.71
CA TRP A 393 -2.65 15.39 2.42
C TRP A 393 -3.04 15.64 3.89
N TYR A 394 -2.54 14.82 4.82
CA TYR A 394 -2.85 14.98 6.24
C TYR A 394 -1.95 16.05 6.86
N HIS A 395 -2.52 16.93 7.69
CA HIS A 395 -1.78 18.03 8.32
C HIS A 395 -0.49 17.56 9.02
N ASN A 396 -0.55 16.43 9.72
CA ASN A 396 0.56 15.93 10.51
C ASN A 396 1.70 15.25 9.71
N VAL A 397 1.59 15.13 8.38
CA VAL A 397 2.72 14.65 7.55
C VAL A 397 4.00 15.48 7.78
N MET A 398 3.87 16.76 8.12
CA MET A 398 5.00 17.63 8.45
C MET A 398 5.76 17.15 9.69
N LYS A 399 5.06 16.62 10.71
CA LYS A 399 5.73 16.05 11.90
C LYS A 399 6.53 14.80 11.53
N LEU A 400 6.01 13.96 10.63
CA LEU A 400 6.71 12.80 10.11
C LEU A 400 8.00 13.20 9.38
N LEU A 401 7.87 14.14 8.44
CA LEU A 401 8.99 14.67 7.66
C LEU A 401 10.06 15.32 8.54
N ARG A 402 9.63 16.16 9.49
CA ARG A 402 10.51 16.77 10.49
C ARG A 402 11.33 15.71 11.22
N ASN A 403 10.67 14.68 11.76
CA ASN A 403 11.36 13.68 12.57
C ASN A 403 12.38 12.88 11.75
N TRP A 404 11.99 12.44 10.56
CA TRP A 404 12.90 11.69 9.69
C TRP A 404 14.08 12.55 9.25
N TYR A 405 13.84 13.78 8.78
CA TYR A 405 14.91 14.68 8.38
C TYR A 405 15.83 14.99 9.58
N PHE A 406 15.28 15.38 10.73
CA PHE A 406 16.03 15.63 11.96
C PHE A 406 16.96 14.46 12.28
N ILE A 407 16.42 13.23 12.38
CA ILE A 407 17.18 12.06 12.84
C ILE A 407 18.21 11.61 11.79
N GLN A 408 17.95 11.82 10.51
CA GLN A 408 18.82 11.36 9.43
C GLN A 408 19.88 12.40 9.04
N THR A 409 19.65 13.70 9.24
CA THR A 409 20.50 14.76 8.67
C THR A 409 21.07 15.76 9.69
N SER A 410 20.57 15.86 10.94
CA SER A 410 21.03 16.86 11.93
C SER A 410 22.54 16.81 12.25
N ALA A 411 23.18 15.66 12.04
CA ALA A 411 24.63 15.54 12.19
C ALA A 411 25.38 16.43 11.17
N VAL A 412 24.81 16.64 9.99
CA VAL A 412 25.40 17.37 8.86
C VAL A 412 24.75 18.74 8.66
N ASP A 413 23.43 18.83 8.83
CA ASP A 413 22.63 20.03 8.56
C ASP A 413 22.23 20.75 9.86
N PRO A 414 22.76 21.96 10.13
CA PRO A 414 22.34 22.76 11.27
C PRO A 414 20.87 23.18 11.24
N ASP A 415 20.26 23.38 10.07
CA ASP A 415 18.86 23.80 9.95
C ASP A 415 17.88 22.67 10.35
N ALA A 416 18.38 21.42 10.40
CA ALA A 416 17.61 20.26 10.85
C ALA A 416 17.58 20.08 12.39
N ARG A 417 18.30 20.91 13.17
CA ARG A 417 18.48 20.74 14.63
C ARG A 417 17.38 21.37 15.49
N SER A 418 16.23 21.67 14.90
CA SER A 418 15.08 22.28 15.58
C SER A 418 13.87 21.36 15.51
N THR A 419 13.03 21.36 16.55
CA THR A 419 11.72 20.69 16.52
C THR A 419 10.65 21.48 15.76
N GLU A 420 11.02 22.64 15.24
CA GLU A 420 10.24 23.48 14.34
C GLU A 420 11.15 24.02 13.23
N PHE A 421 11.02 23.48 12.03
CA PHE A 421 11.83 23.89 10.89
C PHE A 421 11.35 25.23 10.33
N LYS A 422 12.29 25.97 9.71
CA LYS A 422 11.96 27.11 8.87
C LYS A 422 11.02 26.69 7.75
N ASP A 423 10.19 27.62 7.30
CA ASP A 423 9.18 27.34 6.27
C ASP A 423 9.83 26.90 4.96
N GLU A 424 11.01 27.41 4.62
CA GLU A 424 11.73 27.02 3.41
C GLU A 424 12.14 25.54 3.44
N LEU A 425 12.71 25.08 4.56
CA LEU A 425 13.12 23.69 4.71
C LEU A 425 11.91 22.75 4.74
N MET A 426 10.88 23.08 5.52
CA MET A 426 9.65 22.27 5.55
C MET A 426 8.96 22.25 4.17
N GLY A 427 8.98 23.37 3.45
CA GLY A 427 8.48 23.47 2.09
C GLY A 427 9.14 22.48 1.13
N GLU A 428 10.47 22.34 1.15
CA GLU A 428 11.17 21.36 0.31
C GLU A 428 10.78 19.91 0.67
N LEU A 429 10.63 19.60 1.96
CA LEU A 429 10.16 18.29 2.40
C LEU A 429 8.72 18.01 1.91
N ILE A 430 7.87 19.04 1.89
CA ILE A 430 6.50 18.97 1.33
C ILE A 430 6.56 18.73 -0.19
N ARG A 431 7.42 19.45 -0.92
CA ARG A 431 7.59 19.26 -2.37
C ARG A 431 8.01 17.82 -2.71
N PHE A 432 8.95 17.26 -1.95
CA PHE A 432 9.38 15.86 -2.11
C PHE A 432 8.21 14.88 -1.95
N VAL A 433 7.45 14.95 -0.85
CA VAL A 433 6.30 14.05 -0.64
C VAL A 433 5.23 14.28 -1.71
N SER A 434 4.98 15.52 -2.09
CA SER A 434 4.02 15.82 -3.15
C SER A 434 4.42 15.17 -4.48
N ALA A 435 5.70 15.21 -4.85
CA ALA A 435 6.19 14.52 -6.04
C ALA A 435 6.03 13.00 -5.92
N HIS A 436 6.34 12.41 -4.75
CA HIS A 436 6.15 10.98 -4.51
C HIS A 436 4.67 10.55 -4.67
N GLU A 437 3.74 11.28 -4.05
CA GLU A 437 2.31 10.95 -4.16
C GLU A 437 1.81 11.11 -5.59
N VAL A 438 2.26 12.13 -6.33
CA VAL A 438 1.90 12.32 -7.75
C VAL A 438 2.38 11.15 -8.60
N GLY A 439 3.54 10.55 -8.29
CA GLY A 439 4.01 9.35 -8.97
C GLY A 439 3.01 8.19 -8.91
N HIS A 440 2.36 7.98 -7.75
CA HIS A 440 1.26 7.01 -7.64
C HIS A 440 0.07 7.37 -8.52
N THR A 441 -0.31 8.64 -8.55
CA THR A 441 -1.46 9.12 -9.33
C THR A 441 -1.29 9.01 -10.84
N ILE A 442 -0.05 8.88 -11.33
CA ILE A 442 0.25 8.68 -12.76
C ILE A 442 0.56 7.23 -13.10
N GLY A 443 0.34 6.29 -12.17
CA GLY A 443 0.42 4.84 -12.41
C GLY A 443 1.66 4.15 -11.86
N LEU A 444 2.56 4.84 -11.14
CA LEU A 444 3.80 4.22 -10.66
C LEU A 444 3.64 3.65 -9.23
N PRO A 445 3.99 2.38 -8.99
CA PRO A 445 4.12 1.82 -7.65
C PRO A 445 5.43 2.28 -7.01
N HIS A 446 5.62 1.95 -5.74
CA HIS A 446 6.93 2.09 -5.11
C HIS A 446 7.99 1.26 -5.83
N ASN A 447 9.19 1.81 -6.00
CA ASN A 447 10.38 1.11 -6.48
C ASN A 447 11.41 1.04 -5.36
N MET A 448 11.25 0.07 -4.45
CA MET A 448 12.15 -0.09 -3.29
C MET A 448 13.54 -0.63 -3.69
N GLY A 449 13.69 -1.10 -4.94
CA GLY A 449 14.97 -1.59 -5.47
C GLY A 449 15.89 -0.51 -6.01
N SER A 450 15.42 0.74 -6.07
CA SER A 450 16.08 1.81 -6.82
C SER A 450 17.37 2.27 -6.15
N SER A 451 17.35 2.44 -4.82
CA SER A 451 18.45 2.98 -4.01
C SER A 451 19.73 2.13 -4.14
N SER A 452 19.56 0.81 -4.34
CA SER A 452 20.65 -0.15 -4.48
C SER A 452 21.56 0.08 -5.69
N ALA A 453 21.10 0.87 -6.67
CA ALA A 453 21.89 1.24 -7.85
C ALA A 453 23.06 2.19 -7.51
N PHE A 454 23.01 2.88 -6.37
CA PHE A 454 24.03 3.85 -5.98
C PHE A 454 25.10 3.24 -5.09
N PRO A 455 26.40 3.35 -5.45
CA PRO A 455 27.46 3.06 -4.51
C PRO A 455 27.36 3.96 -3.28
N VAL A 456 27.43 3.39 -2.07
CA VAL A 456 27.26 4.16 -0.81
C VAL A 456 28.22 5.35 -0.71
N ASP A 457 29.46 5.24 -1.20
CA ASP A 457 30.41 6.37 -1.16
C ASP A 457 30.03 7.51 -2.11
N SER A 458 29.35 7.22 -3.22
CA SER A 458 28.89 8.24 -4.17
C SER A 458 27.87 9.17 -3.52
N LEU A 459 27.09 8.68 -2.55
CA LEU A 459 26.16 9.49 -1.76
C LEU A 459 26.86 10.52 -0.86
N ARG A 460 28.18 10.43 -0.67
CA ARG A 460 29.00 11.43 0.03
C ARG A 460 29.61 12.48 -0.91
N SER A 461 29.37 12.36 -2.21
CA SER A 461 29.89 13.30 -3.22
C SER A 461 28.85 14.34 -3.60
N ALA A 462 29.21 15.62 -3.48
CA ALA A 462 28.36 16.74 -3.88
C ALA A 462 28.08 16.74 -5.38
N THR A 463 29.06 16.39 -6.23
CA THR A 463 28.87 16.35 -7.69
C THR A 463 27.94 15.23 -8.10
N PHE A 464 28.01 14.09 -7.43
CA PHE A 464 27.15 12.95 -7.70
C PHE A 464 25.72 13.22 -7.25
N THR A 465 25.54 13.61 -5.98
CA THR A 465 24.20 13.81 -5.39
C THR A 465 23.46 14.99 -6.00
N LYS A 466 24.15 16.04 -6.48
CA LYS A 466 23.51 17.12 -7.27
C LYS A 466 23.01 16.67 -8.64
N LYS A 467 23.62 15.62 -9.22
CA LYS A 467 23.22 15.09 -10.52
C LYS A 467 22.09 14.06 -10.39
N TYR A 468 22.15 13.21 -9.37
CA TYR A 468 21.32 12.02 -9.28
C TYR A 468 20.44 11.92 -8.02
N GLY A 469 20.55 12.86 -7.07
CA GLY A 469 19.82 12.81 -5.80
C GLY A 469 20.31 11.66 -4.90
N THR A 470 19.38 11.03 -4.19
CA THR A 470 19.64 9.91 -3.26
C THR A 470 19.20 8.54 -3.77
N ALA A 471 18.38 8.49 -4.83
CA ALA A 471 18.04 7.28 -5.57
C ALA A 471 17.68 7.61 -7.04
N PRO A 472 17.75 6.64 -7.97
CA PRO A 472 17.29 6.79 -9.35
C PRO A 472 15.78 7.04 -9.51
N SER A 473 14.98 6.77 -8.49
CA SER A 473 13.53 6.96 -8.48
C SER A 473 13.07 7.67 -7.21
N VAL A 474 12.18 8.66 -7.34
CA VAL A 474 11.47 9.29 -6.22
C VAL A 474 10.46 8.33 -5.59
N MET A 475 10.10 7.24 -6.29
CA MET A 475 9.20 6.20 -5.80
C MET A 475 9.88 5.22 -4.84
N ASP A 476 11.18 5.38 -4.61
CA ASP A 476 11.89 4.73 -3.53
C ASP A 476 11.69 5.48 -2.20
N TYR A 477 11.75 4.76 -1.09
CA TYR A 477 11.80 5.31 0.25
C TYR A 477 13.22 5.73 0.69
N ALA A 478 14.15 5.92 -0.24
CA ALA A 478 15.48 6.54 -0.06
C ALA A 478 15.42 8.06 0.27
N ARG A 479 14.60 8.47 1.25
CA ARG A 479 14.14 9.85 1.44
C ARG A 479 15.22 10.84 1.85
N PHE A 480 16.11 10.49 2.78
CA PHE A 480 17.14 11.41 3.26
C PHE A 480 18.50 10.75 3.38
N ASN A 481 19.54 11.46 2.95
CA ASN A 481 20.91 10.98 2.85
C ASN A 481 21.58 10.85 4.23
N TYR A 482 21.21 9.82 5.00
CA TYR A 482 21.80 9.54 6.30
C TYR A 482 23.26 9.04 6.23
N VAL A 483 23.79 8.83 5.01
CA VAL A 483 25.18 8.43 4.76
C VAL A 483 26.12 9.63 4.85
N ALA A 484 25.67 10.83 4.46
CA ALA A 484 26.46 12.05 4.51
C ALA A 484 27.05 12.29 5.91
N GLN A 485 28.29 12.77 5.96
CA GLN A 485 29.04 13.05 7.17
C GLN A 485 29.36 14.56 7.26
N PRO A 486 29.70 15.11 8.45
CA PRO A 486 29.97 16.54 8.62
C PRO A 486 31.05 17.12 7.71
N GLU A 487 32.01 16.30 7.28
CA GLU A 487 33.07 16.65 6.34
C GLU A 487 32.59 16.76 4.86
N ASP A 488 31.44 16.19 4.52
CA ASP A 488 30.93 16.10 3.14
C ASP A 488 30.20 17.39 2.73
N LYS A 489 30.94 18.45 2.41
CA LYS A 489 30.36 19.77 2.11
C LYS A 489 29.59 19.79 0.78
N GLY A 490 28.38 20.35 0.81
CA GLY A 490 27.57 20.60 -0.39
C GLY A 490 26.87 19.37 -0.98
N VAL A 491 26.84 18.25 -0.24
CA VAL A 491 26.07 17.06 -0.57
C VAL A 491 24.57 17.32 -0.45
N VAL A 492 23.80 16.76 -1.39
CA VAL A 492 22.33 16.83 -1.33
C VAL A 492 21.81 15.80 -0.31
N LEU A 493 20.89 16.25 0.55
CA LEU A 493 20.40 15.49 1.70
C LEU A 493 19.01 14.87 1.51
N MET A 494 18.34 15.16 0.40
CA MET A 494 17.01 14.64 0.03
C MET A 494 16.91 14.56 -1.51
N PRO A 495 16.01 13.77 -2.12
CA PRO A 495 15.84 13.72 -3.57
C PRO A 495 15.60 15.09 -4.22
N SER A 496 15.02 16.03 -3.46
CA SER A 496 14.74 17.38 -3.92
C SER A 496 15.90 18.35 -3.72
N HIS A 497 16.13 19.19 -4.73
CA HIS A 497 16.96 20.39 -4.63
C HIS A 497 16.24 21.56 -5.31
N TRP A 498 16.53 22.78 -4.85
CA TRP A 498 15.86 24.01 -5.29
C TRP A 498 15.84 24.20 -6.82
N ASP A 499 16.86 23.69 -7.50
CA ASP A 499 17.12 23.93 -8.92
C ASP A 499 16.90 22.70 -9.81
N SER A 500 16.43 21.57 -9.24
CA SER A 500 16.22 20.33 -9.99
C SER A 500 14.84 19.73 -9.73
N PRO A 501 14.19 19.12 -10.75
CA PRO A 501 13.01 18.30 -10.55
C PRO A 501 13.30 17.13 -9.60
N ASN A 502 12.30 16.73 -8.82
CA ASN A 502 12.42 15.62 -7.85
C ASN A 502 12.37 14.22 -8.48
N VAL A 503 12.23 14.13 -9.81
CA VAL A 503 12.12 12.87 -10.56
C VAL A 503 13.48 12.42 -11.10
N GLY A 504 13.83 11.16 -10.83
CA GLY A 504 15.10 10.56 -11.18
C GLY A 504 15.11 9.92 -12.58
N ILE A 505 16.19 9.19 -12.87
CA ILE A 505 16.40 8.54 -14.18
C ILE A 505 15.38 7.42 -14.43
N TYR A 506 15.10 6.61 -13.40
CA TYR A 506 14.11 5.54 -13.49
C TYR A 506 12.71 6.11 -13.73
N ASP A 507 12.34 7.18 -13.01
CA ASP A 507 11.02 7.82 -13.15
C ASP A 507 10.78 8.30 -14.58
N LYS A 508 11.77 8.95 -15.18
CA LYS A 508 11.72 9.41 -16.58
C LYS A 508 11.60 8.24 -17.55
N PHE A 509 12.35 7.16 -17.32
CA PHE A 509 12.26 5.97 -18.15
C PHE A 509 10.89 5.29 -18.05
N SER A 510 10.37 5.08 -16.84
CA SER A 510 9.07 4.47 -16.64
C SER A 510 7.97 5.30 -17.27
N VAL A 511 7.93 6.63 -17.03
CA VAL A 511 6.93 7.51 -17.65
C VAL A 511 7.06 7.50 -19.18
N MET A 512 8.27 7.53 -19.74
CA MET A 512 8.46 7.34 -21.18
C MET A 512 7.88 5.99 -21.63
N TRP A 513 8.21 4.90 -20.95
CA TRP A 513 7.76 3.55 -21.30
C TRP A 513 6.23 3.40 -21.24
N GLY A 514 5.54 4.03 -20.27
CA GLY A 514 4.08 3.92 -20.13
C GLY A 514 3.27 4.95 -20.93
N TYR A 515 3.82 6.15 -21.17
CA TYR A 515 3.08 7.28 -21.77
C TYR A 515 3.50 7.65 -23.19
N LYS A 516 4.69 7.25 -23.66
CA LYS A 516 5.16 7.63 -25.01
C LYS A 516 4.25 7.03 -26.09
N PRO A 517 3.57 7.85 -26.91
CA PRO A 517 2.75 7.36 -28.01
C PRO A 517 3.60 6.64 -29.06
N ILE A 518 3.16 5.44 -29.45
CA ILE A 518 3.74 4.67 -30.56
C ILE A 518 2.68 4.65 -31.66
N LEU A 519 2.94 5.39 -32.73
CA LEU A 519 1.99 5.63 -33.81
C LEU A 519 2.06 4.53 -34.86
N ASP A 520 0.94 4.30 -35.53
CA ASP A 520 0.86 3.46 -36.74
C ASP A 520 1.32 1.99 -36.54
N VAL A 521 1.14 1.44 -35.33
CA VAL A 521 1.48 0.04 -34.98
C VAL A 521 0.31 -0.76 -34.44
N THR A 522 0.33 -2.07 -34.71
CA THR A 522 -0.51 -3.07 -34.08
C THR A 522 -0.15 -3.27 -32.60
N GLU A 523 -0.99 -3.99 -31.87
CA GLU A 523 -0.73 -4.31 -30.46
C GLU A 523 0.52 -5.18 -30.27
N GLU A 524 0.72 -6.17 -31.16
CA GLU A 524 1.88 -7.05 -31.10
C GLU A 524 3.18 -6.30 -31.41
N GLU A 525 3.18 -5.43 -32.42
CA GLU A 525 4.33 -4.55 -32.72
C GLU A 525 4.64 -3.60 -31.55
N GLU A 526 3.60 -3.08 -30.87
CA GLU A 526 3.79 -2.25 -29.67
C GLU A 526 4.47 -3.04 -28.55
N LYS A 527 4.04 -4.28 -28.28
CA LYS A 527 4.66 -5.16 -27.26
C LYS A 527 6.14 -5.36 -27.56
N ASP A 528 6.52 -5.60 -28.80
CA ASP A 528 7.92 -5.83 -29.18
C ASP A 528 8.79 -4.57 -29.05
N ILE A 529 8.26 -3.39 -29.41
CA ILE A 529 8.94 -2.11 -29.18
C ILE A 529 9.17 -1.87 -27.69
N LEU A 530 8.15 -2.11 -26.86
CA LEU A 530 8.23 -1.92 -25.41
C LEU A 530 9.26 -2.86 -24.76
N LYS A 531 9.32 -4.13 -25.18
CA LYS A 531 10.34 -5.09 -24.73
C LYS A 531 11.74 -4.61 -25.10
N LYS A 532 11.92 -4.11 -26.33
CA LYS A 532 13.22 -3.59 -26.79
C LYS A 532 13.72 -2.44 -25.92
N TRP A 533 12.86 -1.48 -25.55
CA TRP A 533 13.24 -0.38 -24.67
C TRP A 533 13.69 -0.86 -23.28
N ILE A 534 13.14 -1.97 -22.79
CA ILE A 534 13.55 -2.60 -21.52
C ILE A 534 14.91 -3.27 -21.68
N ILE A 535 15.09 -4.08 -22.73
CA ILE A 535 16.33 -4.81 -23.01
C ILE A 535 17.51 -3.85 -23.18
N GLU A 536 17.31 -2.69 -23.82
CA GLU A 536 18.33 -1.64 -23.95
C GLU A 536 18.88 -1.12 -22.60
N LYS A 537 18.21 -1.44 -21.48
CA LYS A 537 18.54 -1.02 -20.11
C LYS A 537 18.81 -2.16 -19.13
N GLU A 538 18.77 -3.41 -19.58
CA GLU A 538 18.68 -4.59 -18.68
C GLU A 538 19.85 -4.74 -17.70
N ASP A 539 21.05 -4.31 -18.09
CA ASP A 539 22.27 -4.43 -17.28
C ASP A 539 22.59 -3.18 -16.44
N ASP A 540 21.73 -2.16 -16.48
CA ASP A 540 21.93 -0.92 -15.74
C ASP A 540 20.94 -0.82 -14.56
N LEU A 541 21.47 -0.96 -13.34
CA LEU A 541 20.68 -0.88 -12.10
C LEU A 541 19.95 0.46 -11.93
N MET A 542 20.37 1.53 -12.62
CA MET A 542 19.65 2.79 -12.67
C MET A 542 18.22 2.67 -13.23
N TYR A 543 17.96 1.61 -14.00
CA TYR A 543 16.68 1.31 -14.64
C TYR A 543 15.98 0.10 -14.02
N ARG A 544 16.47 -0.40 -12.87
CA ARG A 544 15.90 -1.57 -12.21
C ARG A 544 14.59 -1.21 -11.50
N PHE A 545 13.57 -2.05 -11.71
CA PHE A 545 12.42 -2.14 -10.82
C PHE A 545 12.67 -3.20 -9.73
N GLY A 546 12.48 -2.82 -8.46
CA GLY A 546 12.38 -3.73 -7.34
C GLY A 546 11.09 -3.46 -6.56
N PRO A 547 10.14 -4.40 -6.49
CA PRO A 547 8.94 -4.23 -5.69
C PRO A 547 9.30 -4.25 -4.20
N SER A 548 8.43 -3.72 -3.35
CA SER A 548 8.64 -3.73 -1.89
C SER A 548 8.93 -5.15 -1.38
N GLY A 549 10.17 -5.39 -0.93
CA GLY A 549 10.74 -6.72 -0.79
C GLY A 549 10.65 -7.34 0.60
N GLY A 550 10.41 -8.66 0.61
CA GLY A 550 10.51 -9.53 1.78
C GLY A 550 11.93 -10.08 2.00
N ILE A 551 12.44 -10.89 1.07
CA ILE A 551 13.73 -11.61 1.21
C ILE A 551 14.91 -10.97 0.45
N ASP A 552 14.63 -10.01 -0.45
CA ASP A 552 15.63 -9.31 -1.24
C ASP A 552 16.23 -8.13 -0.45
N PRO A 553 17.53 -8.18 -0.10
CA PRO A 553 18.17 -7.11 0.66
C PRO A 553 18.45 -5.83 -0.15
N SER A 554 18.31 -5.87 -1.47
CA SER A 554 18.45 -4.69 -2.35
C SER A 554 17.13 -3.97 -2.62
N SER A 555 16.02 -4.44 -2.05
CA SER A 555 14.68 -3.86 -2.26
C SER A 555 13.95 -3.60 -0.93
N GLN A 556 14.54 -2.76 -0.06
CA GLN A 556 14.03 -2.51 1.29
C GLN A 556 13.57 -1.06 1.47
N THR A 557 12.58 -0.84 2.32
CA THR A 557 12.16 0.52 2.66
C THR A 557 13.26 1.27 3.44
N GLU A 558 13.51 2.52 3.06
CA GLU A 558 14.45 3.46 3.71
C GLU A 558 15.93 3.04 3.72
N ASP A 559 16.33 2.09 2.88
CA ASP A 559 17.75 1.82 2.68
C ASP A 559 18.38 2.87 1.75
N LEU A 560 19.71 2.89 1.74
CA LEU A 560 20.49 3.75 0.86
C LEU A 560 21.70 3.00 0.34
N GLY A 561 21.78 2.92 -0.98
CA GLY A 561 22.93 2.42 -1.70
C GLY A 561 23.11 0.92 -1.68
N ASP A 562 24.18 0.49 -2.35
CA ASP A 562 24.52 -0.91 -2.65
C ASP A 562 25.04 -1.74 -1.46
N ASN A 563 25.27 -1.13 -0.29
CA ASN A 563 25.89 -1.82 0.84
C ASN A 563 25.28 -1.42 2.18
N ALA A 564 24.40 -2.29 2.69
CA ALA A 564 23.67 -2.09 3.94
C ALA A 564 24.58 -1.90 5.17
N ILE A 565 25.73 -2.60 5.22
CA ILE A 565 26.69 -2.49 6.33
C ILE A 565 27.29 -1.08 6.35
N LYS A 566 27.75 -0.62 5.19
CA LYS A 566 28.44 0.66 5.04
C LYS A 566 27.49 1.84 5.29
N ALA A 567 26.30 1.82 4.67
CA ALA A 567 25.29 2.84 4.89
C ALA A 567 24.87 2.91 6.36
N SER A 568 24.58 1.76 6.97
CA SER A 568 24.21 1.67 8.39
C SER A 568 25.34 2.14 9.31
N SER A 569 26.60 1.86 8.97
CA SER A 569 27.76 2.32 9.74
C SER A 569 27.86 3.85 9.77
N TYR A 570 27.65 4.52 8.63
CA TYR A 570 27.59 5.98 8.56
C TYR A 570 26.37 6.55 9.30
N GLY A 571 25.21 5.92 9.15
CA GLY A 571 24.00 6.27 9.90
C GLY A 571 24.20 6.19 11.43
N ILE A 572 24.81 5.12 11.93
CA ILE A 572 25.13 4.96 13.36
C ILE A 572 26.12 6.02 13.84
N LYS A 573 27.13 6.38 13.04
CA LYS A 573 28.05 7.49 13.37
C LYS A 573 27.26 8.80 13.54
N ASN A 574 26.27 9.06 12.69
CA ASN A 574 25.40 10.23 12.80
C ASN A 574 24.50 10.17 14.06
N LEU A 575 23.86 9.03 14.35
CA LEU A 575 23.05 8.88 15.56
C LEU A 575 23.88 9.11 16.84
N LYS A 576 25.13 8.63 16.88
CA LYS A 576 26.06 8.86 18.00
C LYS A 576 26.40 10.36 18.20
N ARG A 577 26.37 11.16 17.14
CA ARG A 577 26.55 12.62 17.21
C ARG A 577 25.27 13.34 17.64
N ILE A 578 24.09 12.80 17.29
CA ILE A 578 22.80 13.42 17.59
C ILE A 578 22.41 13.21 19.07
N VAL A 579 22.56 11.98 19.60
CA VAL A 579 22.07 11.63 20.95
C VAL A 579 22.52 12.60 22.05
N PRO A 580 23.81 12.99 22.16
CA PRO A 580 24.25 13.92 23.21
C PRO A 580 23.59 15.30 23.13
N ASN A 581 23.15 15.72 21.95
CA ASN A 581 22.57 17.05 21.72
C ASN A 581 21.05 17.05 21.78
N LEU A 582 20.39 15.89 21.92
CA LEU A 582 18.92 15.83 21.94
C LEU A 582 18.32 16.70 23.03
N MET A 583 18.93 16.74 24.22
CA MET A 583 18.42 17.56 25.32
C MET A 583 18.41 19.05 24.93
N GLU A 584 19.48 19.55 24.34
CA GLU A 584 19.58 20.94 23.87
C GLU A 584 18.60 21.23 22.71
N TRP A 585 18.50 20.34 21.74
CA TRP A 585 17.75 20.59 20.50
C TRP A 585 16.23 20.37 20.61
N THR A 586 15.76 19.69 21.66
CA THR A 586 14.36 19.25 21.75
C THR A 586 13.62 19.75 23.00
N THR A 587 14.28 20.55 23.84
CA THR A 587 13.65 21.11 25.06
C THR A 587 13.48 22.63 24.95
N LYS A 588 12.50 23.17 25.68
CA LYS A 588 12.21 24.60 25.78
C LYS A 588 11.97 24.97 27.25
N ASP A 589 12.34 26.19 27.62
CA ASP A 589 12.14 26.69 28.98
C ASP A 589 10.64 26.70 29.34
N GLY A 590 10.30 26.10 30.48
CA GLY A 590 8.92 26.01 30.98
C GLY A 590 8.10 24.83 30.43
N GLU A 591 8.65 24.02 29.51
CA GLU A 591 8.03 22.79 29.00
C GLU A 591 8.54 21.53 29.71
N ASN A 592 7.82 20.42 29.57
CA ASN A 592 8.24 19.11 30.08
C ASN A 592 9.18 18.40 29.08
N TYR A 593 9.55 17.14 29.36
CA TYR A 593 10.48 16.36 28.54
C TYR A 593 9.80 15.46 27.50
N ASP A 594 8.52 15.68 27.17
CA ASP A 594 7.77 14.78 26.27
C ASP A 594 8.37 14.75 24.85
N GLU A 595 8.80 15.90 24.32
CA GLU A 595 9.42 15.98 22.99
C GLU A 595 10.82 15.33 23.00
N LEU A 596 11.57 15.45 24.11
CA LEU A 596 12.85 14.74 24.30
C LEU A 596 12.64 13.23 24.32
N GLU A 597 11.66 12.73 25.08
CA GLU A 597 11.31 11.30 25.12
C GLU A 597 10.93 10.81 23.72
N TYR A 598 10.07 11.56 23.03
CA TYR A 598 9.62 11.22 21.70
C TYR A 598 10.77 11.17 20.69
N MET A 599 11.64 12.18 20.64
CA MET A 599 12.77 12.21 19.70
C MET A 599 13.85 11.19 20.04
N TYR A 600 14.08 10.92 21.32
CA TYR A 600 14.91 9.79 21.75
C TYR A 600 14.35 8.46 21.23
N SER A 601 13.03 8.24 21.28
CA SER A 601 12.40 7.05 20.69
C SER A 601 12.58 6.96 19.16
N GLN A 602 12.59 8.10 18.45
CA GLN A 602 12.83 8.15 17.01
C GLN A 602 14.27 7.73 16.66
N VAL A 603 15.28 8.10 17.46
CA VAL A 603 16.65 7.59 17.29
C VAL A 603 16.68 6.06 17.38
N LEU A 604 15.99 5.48 18.37
CA LEU A 604 15.94 4.03 18.54
C LEU A 604 15.26 3.33 17.36
N ASN A 605 14.19 3.92 16.84
CA ASN A 605 13.49 3.42 15.66
C ASN A 605 14.36 3.50 14.41
N GLN A 606 15.15 4.57 14.24
CA GLN A 606 16.10 4.65 13.13
C GLN A 606 17.24 3.62 13.28
N PHE A 607 17.77 3.43 14.48
CA PHE A 607 18.76 2.38 14.74
C PHE A 607 18.21 0.97 14.42
N ARG A 608 16.98 0.68 14.85
CA ARG A 608 16.26 -0.54 14.46
C ARG A 608 16.22 -0.70 12.94
N ARG A 609 15.93 0.38 12.22
CA ARG A 609 15.87 0.34 10.77
C ARG A 609 17.18 -0.14 10.14
N TYR A 610 18.30 0.44 10.56
CA TYR A 610 19.64 0.03 10.12
C TYR A 610 19.95 -1.44 10.45
N MET A 611 19.57 -1.91 11.64
CA MET A 611 19.73 -3.33 11.99
C MET A 611 18.87 -4.22 11.08
N GLY A 612 17.69 -3.75 10.69
CA GLY A 612 16.80 -4.43 9.73
C GLY A 612 17.47 -4.61 8.38
N HIS A 613 18.00 -3.52 7.81
CA HIS A 613 18.67 -3.52 6.51
C HIS A 613 19.81 -4.54 6.44
N VAL A 614 20.67 -4.57 7.46
CA VAL A 614 21.78 -5.54 7.53
C VAL A 614 21.28 -6.96 7.80
N THR A 615 20.24 -7.11 8.62
CA THR A 615 19.69 -8.44 8.95
C THR A 615 19.07 -9.13 7.74
N THR A 616 18.48 -8.42 6.78
CA THR A 616 17.88 -9.01 5.56
C THR A 616 18.92 -9.68 4.66
N ASN A 617 20.18 -9.24 4.70
CA ASN A 617 21.27 -9.83 3.92
C ASN A 617 21.61 -11.28 4.37
N ILE A 618 21.43 -11.61 5.65
CA ILE A 618 21.69 -12.96 6.17
C ILE A 618 20.57 -13.92 5.72
N GLY A 619 20.91 -14.89 4.87
CA GLY A 619 19.94 -15.74 4.18
C GLY A 619 19.04 -14.96 3.22
N GLY A 620 19.53 -13.82 2.70
CA GLY A 620 18.85 -13.02 1.68
C GLY A 620 19.01 -13.61 0.28
N VAL A 621 18.06 -13.28 -0.61
CA VAL A 621 18.06 -13.70 -2.02
C VAL A 621 17.67 -12.50 -2.87
N TYR A 622 18.56 -12.06 -3.74
CA TYR A 622 18.28 -11.02 -4.73
C TYR A 622 17.28 -11.53 -5.76
N GLN A 623 16.29 -10.70 -6.09
CA GLN A 623 15.28 -10.96 -7.10
C GLN A 623 15.40 -9.95 -8.24
N TYR A 624 15.52 -10.46 -9.46
CA TYR A 624 15.53 -9.67 -10.69
C TYR A 624 14.47 -10.21 -11.64
N TYR A 625 13.78 -9.32 -12.35
CA TYR A 625 12.87 -9.70 -13.41
C TYR A 625 13.63 -9.80 -14.73
N LYS A 626 13.58 -10.99 -15.35
CA LYS A 626 14.20 -11.30 -16.63
C LYS A 626 13.31 -12.25 -17.43
N THR A 627 13.32 -12.12 -18.75
CA THR A 627 12.69 -13.07 -19.67
C THR A 627 13.68 -14.14 -20.14
N SER A 628 13.19 -15.23 -20.74
CA SER A 628 14.00 -16.41 -21.09
C SER A 628 15.10 -16.16 -22.13
N ASP A 629 15.01 -15.03 -22.85
CA ASP A 629 15.97 -14.55 -23.84
C ASP A 629 17.05 -13.63 -23.24
N GLN A 630 16.94 -13.27 -21.95
CA GLN A 630 17.94 -12.49 -21.22
C GLN A 630 18.86 -13.42 -20.41
N ASP A 631 20.16 -13.11 -20.38
CA ASP A 631 21.14 -13.91 -19.66
C ASP A 631 21.04 -13.73 -18.13
N GLY A 632 21.38 -14.79 -17.39
CA GLY A 632 21.54 -14.76 -15.93
C GLY A 632 20.32 -15.20 -15.12
N ALA A 633 20.51 -15.33 -13.81
CA ALA A 633 19.48 -15.84 -12.90
C ALA A 633 18.53 -14.73 -12.41
N VAL A 634 17.25 -15.08 -12.26
CA VAL A 634 16.23 -14.22 -11.62
C VAL A 634 16.31 -14.25 -10.09
N TYR A 635 16.92 -15.29 -9.51
CA TYR A 635 17.16 -15.40 -8.07
C TYR A 635 18.64 -15.72 -7.81
N THR A 636 19.28 -14.93 -6.95
CA THR A 636 20.69 -15.16 -6.56
C THR A 636 20.86 -14.96 -5.06
N HIS A 637 21.47 -15.94 -4.39
CA HIS A 637 21.79 -15.83 -2.97
C HIS A 637 22.83 -14.73 -2.73
N VAL A 638 22.71 -14.04 -1.60
CA VAL A 638 23.73 -13.07 -1.16
C VAL A 638 25.08 -13.78 -0.98
N ASP A 639 26.17 -13.13 -1.38
CA ASP A 639 27.52 -13.67 -1.24
C ASP A 639 27.84 -14.09 0.21
N LYS A 640 28.50 -15.25 0.37
CA LYS A 640 28.84 -15.83 1.66
C LYS A 640 29.62 -14.88 2.56
N ASN A 641 30.61 -14.18 2.02
CA ASN A 641 31.45 -13.29 2.81
C ASN A 641 30.66 -12.06 3.24
N HIS A 642 29.83 -11.51 2.35
CA HIS A 642 28.96 -10.39 2.71
C HIS A 642 27.98 -10.75 3.84
N GLN A 643 27.39 -11.95 3.81
CA GLN A 643 26.53 -12.42 4.91
C GLN A 643 27.29 -12.55 6.25
N LYS A 644 28.53 -13.04 6.22
CA LYS A 644 29.41 -13.12 7.41
C LYS A 644 29.72 -11.73 7.96
N GLU A 645 30.06 -10.78 7.09
CA GLU A 645 30.29 -9.38 7.45
C GLU A 645 29.04 -8.75 8.08
N CYS A 646 27.85 -9.05 7.55
CA CYS A 646 26.58 -8.58 8.13
C CYS A 646 26.40 -9.09 9.56
N LEU A 647 26.70 -10.36 9.83
CA LEU A 647 26.60 -10.91 11.20
C LEU A 647 27.67 -10.33 12.13
N ILE A 648 28.89 -10.08 11.64
CA ILE A 648 29.95 -9.39 12.39
C ILE A 648 29.46 -7.98 12.79
N PHE A 649 28.92 -7.23 11.83
CA PHE A 649 28.37 -5.90 12.08
C PHE A 649 27.27 -5.92 13.16
N LEU A 650 26.34 -6.89 13.11
CA LEU A 650 25.28 -7.03 14.12
C LEU A 650 25.86 -7.42 15.49
N ASN A 651 26.90 -8.26 15.53
CA ASN A 651 27.60 -8.57 16.76
C ASN A 651 28.22 -7.33 17.41
N GLU A 652 28.87 -6.47 16.62
CA GLU A 652 29.58 -5.27 17.10
C GLU A 652 28.65 -4.09 17.45
N ASN A 653 27.55 -3.91 16.71
CA ASN A 653 26.70 -2.72 16.85
C ASN A 653 25.42 -2.96 17.64
N LEU A 654 24.90 -4.20 17.65
CA LEU A 654 23.62 -4.53 18.26
C LEU A 654 23.76 -5.48 19.44
N PHE A 655 24.42 -6.62 19.25
CA PHE A 655 24.48 -7.63 20.30
C PHE A 655 25.45 -7.23 21.40
N GLU A 656 26.62 -6.71 21.06
CA GLU A 656 27.41 -5.92 22.02
C GLU A 656 26.55 -4.74 22.52
N THR A 657 26.55 -4.54 23.85
CA THR A 657 25.65 -3.56 24.49
C THR A 657 25.92 -2.18 23.89
N PRO A 658 24.94 -1.55 23.20
CA PRO A 658 25.16 -0.27 22.55
C PRO A 658 25.10 0.86 23.60
N THR A 659 26.18 1.02 24.36
CA THR A 659 26.25 1.93 25.52
C THR A 659 25.98 3.39 25.17
N TRP A 660 26.33 3.82 23.96
CA TRP A 660 26.04 5.17 23.46
C TRP A 660 24.53 5.49 23.41
N MET A 661 23.66 4.47 23.32
CA MET A 661 22.21 4.64 23.37
C MET A 661 21.72 4.79 24.82
N ILE A 662 22.51 4.37 25.81
CA ILE A 662 22.17 4.41 27.24
C ILE A 662 22.70 5.74 27.82
N ASN A 663 22.06 6.84 27.44
CA ASN A 663 22.45 8.17 27.92
C ASN A 663 21.77 8.48 29.26
N LYS A 664 22.52 8.37 30.37
CA LYS A 664 21.99 8.59 31.73
C LYS A 664 21.34 9.96 31.92
N GLU A 665 21.89 11.01 31.31
CA GLU A 665 21.38 12.37 31.46
C GLU A 665 19.98 12.49 30.86
N ILE A 666 19.77 11.94 29.66
CA ILE A 666 18.45 11.88 29.02
C ILE A 666 17.52 10.96 29.81
N LEU A 667 17.96 9.74 30.13
CA LEU A 667 17.13 8.72 30.77
C LEU A 667 16.56 9.21 32.12
N ASN A 668 17.37 9.91 32.92
CA ASN A 668 16.94 10.51 34.18
C ASN A 668 15.82 11.57 34.02
N LYS A 669 15.56 12.06 32.80
CA LYS A 669 14.50 13.02 32.49
C LYS A 669 13.23 12.39 31.95
N ILE A 670 13.33 11.20 31.33
CA ILE A 670 12.23 10.61 30.55
C ILE A 670 11.69 9.29 31.13
N GLU A 671 12.45 8.57 31.97
CA GLU A 671 11.97 7.32 32.56
C GLU A 671 12.54 7.05 33.96
N TYR A 672 11.76 6.36 34.80
CA TYR A 672 12.22 5.90 36.12
C TYR A 672 12.81 4.48 36.07
N ALA A 673 12.35 3.64 35.13
CA ALA A 673 12.85 2.30 34.84
C ALA A 673 12.37 1.85 33.46
N GLY A 674 13.18 1.08 32.71
CA GLY A 674 12.77 0.54 31.40
C GLY A 674 13.92 0.26 30.45
N THR A 675 15.07 0.92 30.62
CA THR A 675 16.23 0.81 29.72
C THR A 675 16.70 -0.63 29.50
N THR A 676 16.78 -1.43 30.57
CA THR A 676 17.20 -2.83 30.50
C THR A 676 16.28 -3.68 29.62
N GLU A 677 14.98 -3.47 29.72
CA GLU A 677 13.98 -4.18 28.92
C GLU A 677 13.96 -3.68 27.47
N ARG A 678 14.14 -2.38 27.27
CA ARG A 678 14.23 -1.76 25.95
C ARG A 678 15.38 -2.32 25.12
N ILE A 679 16.58 -2.43 25.70
CA ILE A 679 17.75 -3.01 25.03
C ILE A 679 17.55 -4.51 24.78
N ARG A 680 17.00 -5.27 25.75
CA ARG A 680 16.68 -6.68 25.56
C ARG A 680 15.69 -6.88 24.40
N SER A 681 14.61 -6.12 24.38
CA SER A 681 13.57 -6.20 23.34
C SER A 681 14.16 -5.88 21.96
N LEU A 682 14.97 -4.84 21.86
CA LEU A 682 15.73 -4.49 20.65
C LEU A 682 16.58 -5.66 20.16
N GLN A 683 17.48 -6.20 21.00
CA GLN A 683 18.39 -7.28 20.61
C GLN A 683 17.65 -8.59 20.29
N SER A 684 16.67 -8.96 21.11
CA SER A 684 15.90 -10.20 20.93
C SER A 684 15.03 -10.17 19.66
N SER A 685 14.52 -9.00 19.25
CA SER A 685 13.77 -8.84 18.00
C SER A 685 14.61 -9.26 16.79
N TYR A 686 15.86 -8.80 16.67
CA TYR A 686 16.73 -9.17 15.55
C TYR A 686 17.28 -10.59 15.69
N LEU A 687 17.54 -11.04 16.91
CA LEU A 687 17.89 -12.44 17.14
C LEU A 687 16.79 -13.38 16.62
N ASN A 688 15.53 -13.06 16.88
CA ASN A 688 14.40 -13.83 16.38
C ASN A 688 14.29 -13.77 14.85
N ARG A 689 14.63 -12.63 14.22
CA ARG A 689 14.64 -12.47 12.76
C ARG A 689 15.78 -13.27 12.10
N ILE A 690 16.97 -13.30 12.70
CA ILE A 690 18.11 -14.10 12.21
C ILE A 690 17.80 -15.59 12.34
N LEU A 691 17.13 -15.99 13.42
CA LEU A 691 16.74 -17.37 13.69
C LEU A 691 15.29 -17.65 13.27
N ASP A 692 14.80 -16.97 12.23
CA ASP A 692 13.49 -17.24 11.64
C ASP A 692 13.49 -18.58 10.87
N PHE A 693 12.39 -19.34 10.96
CA PHE A 693 12.30 -20.66 10.32
C PHE A 693 12.51 -20.60 8.81
N GLY A 694 11.86 -19.65 8.12
CA GLY A 694 11.98 -19.51 6.68
C GLY A 694 13.38 -19.08 6.27
N ARG A 695 14.02 -18.21 7.05
CA ARG A 695 15.42 -17.85 6.83
C ARG A 695 16.38 -19.03 6.99
N MET A 696 16.23 -19.80 8.08
CA MET A 696 17.06 -20.98 8.31
C MET A 696 16.87 -22.00 7.18
N ALA A 697 15.65 -22.17 6.67
CA ALA A 697 15.37 -23.01 5.50
C ALA A 697 16.11 -22.52 4.24
N ARG A 698 16.07 -21.23 3.93
CA ARG A 698 16.83 -20.67 2.79
C ARG A 698 18.34 -20.87 2.93
N MET A 699 18.89 -20.81 4.15
CA MET A 699 20.32 -21.07 4.35
C MET A 699 20.68 -22.55 4.11
N ILE A 700 19.80 -23.48 4.51
CA ILE A 700 19.96 -24.91 4.20
C ILE A 700 19.86 -25.15 2.68
N GLU A 701 18.90 -24.53 2.01
CA GLU A 701 18.75 -24.63 0.55
C GLU A 701 19.96 -24.04 -0.19
N ASN A 702 20.45 -22.88 0.24
CA ASN A 702 21.67 -22.29 -0.29
C ASN A 702 22.88 -23.24 -0.15
N GLU A 703 23.01 -23.91 0.99
CA GLU A 703 24.06 -24.91 1.20
C GLU A 703 23.90 -26.13 0.29
N ALA A 704 22.68 -26.62 0.10
CA ALA A 704 22.40 -27.73 -0.81
C ALA A 704 22.74 -27.39 -2.27
N LEU A 705 22.49 -26.14 -2.70
CA LEU A 705 22.72 -25.68 -4.07
C LEU A 705 24.18 -25.27 -4.32
N ASN A 706 24.81 -24.58 -3.36
CA ASN A 706 26.10 -23.91 -3.56
C ASN A 706 27.25 -24.48 -2.72
N GLY A 707 26.99 -25.49 -1.88
CA GLY A 707 28.01 -26.18 -1.08
C GLY A 707 28.88 -25.22 -0.27
N LEU A 708 30.20 -25.34 -0.42
CA LEU A 708 31.19 -24.54 0.32
C LEU A 708 31.12 -23.02 0.04
N ASN A 709 30.51 -22.62 -1.09
CA ASN A 709 30.32 -21.21 -1.45
C ASN A 709 29.13 -20.58 -0.72
N SER A 710 28.34 -21.34 0.02
CA SER A 710 27.24 -20.83 0.85
C SER A 710 27.70 -20.43 2.25
N TYR A 711 27.04 -19.46 2.88
CA TYR A 711 27.11 -19.28 4.33
C TYR A 711 26.12 -20.25 4.96
N SER A 712 26.60 -21.39 5.45
CA SER A 712 25.70 -22.44 5.93
C SER A 712 24.99 -22.07 7.22
N LEU A 713 23.85 -22.71 7.48
CA LEU A 713 23.12 -22.53 8.74
C LEU A 713 24.02 -22.84 9.95
N ASN A 714 24.83 -23.89 9.86
CA ASN A 714 25.76 -24.26 10.93
C ASN A 714 26.88 -23.22 11.14
N GLU A 715 27.46 -22.66 10.07
CA GLU A 715 28.44 -21.57 10.19
C GLU A 715 27.81 -20.34 10.87
N MET A 716 26.62 -19.92 10.43
CA MET A 716 25.90 -18.78 10.99
C MET A 716 25.57 -18.96 12.48
N MET A 717 25.05 -20.13 12.87
CA MET A 717 24.75 -20.46 14.27
C MET A 717 26.01 -20.41 15.15
N ASN A 718 27.16 -20.88 14.64
CA ASN A 718 28.42 -20.85 15.35
C ASN A 718 28.96 -19.43 15.52
N ASP A 719 28.90 -18.60 14.48
CA ASP A 719 29.35 -17.21 14.53
C ASP A 719 28.43 -16.36 15.43
N LEU A 720 27.11 -16.57 15.37
CA LEU A 720 26.13 -15.92 16.24
C LEU A 720 26.36 -16.29 17.71
N LYS A 721 26.55 -17.58 18.01
CA LYS A 721 26.93 -18.06 19.35
C LYS A 721 28.21 -17.37 19.82
N ARG A 722 29.23 -17.28 18.96
CA ARG A 722 30.53 -16.68 19.30
C ARG A 722 30.42 -15.20 19.68
N GLY A 723 29.54 -14.44 19.01
CA GLY A 723 29.28 -13.04 19.33
C GLY A 723 28.46 -12.83 20.62
N ILE A 724 27.39 -13.61 20.80
CA ILE A 724 26.51 -13.52 21.99
C ILE A 724 27.21 -13.99 23.28
N TRP A 725 28.17 -14.90 23.16
CA TRP A 725 28.89 -15.51 24.27
C TRP A 725 30.39 -15.15 24.28
N SER A 726 30.75 -13.99 23.73
CA SER A 726 32.14 -13.54 23.60
C SER A 726 32.88 -13.45 24.94
N GLU A 727 32.16 -13.24 26.04
CA GLU A 727 32.67 -13.17 27.41
C GLU A 727 33.19 -14.53 27.92
N LEU A 728 32.73 -15.66 27.36
CA LEU A 728 33.16 -16.99 27.82
C LEU A 728 34.64 -17.30 27.48
N LYS A 729 35.24 -16.56 26.54
CA LYS A 729 36.66 -16.70 26.17
C LYS A 729 37.62 -16.20 27.26
N GLY A 730 37.16 -15.31 28.15
CA GLY A 730 37.98 -14.74 29.23
C GLY A 730 37.21 -14.67 30.56
N THR A 731 37.64 -13.76 31.44
CA THR A 731 36.96 -13.43 32.72
C THR A 731 36.29 -12.06 32.66
N LYS A 732 35.87 -11.62 31.46
CA LYS A 732 35.18 -10.34 31.27
C LYS A 732 33.87 -10.32 32.08
N THR A 733 33.55 -9.19 32.70
CA THR A 733 32.26 -9.05 33.39
C THR A 733 31.11 -9.21 32.40
N ILE A 734 30.11 -10.04 32.73
CA ILE A 734 28.89 -10.18 31.93
C ILE A 734 27.85 -9.22 32.50
N ASP A 735 27.67 -8.06 31.87
CA ASP A 735 26.71 -7.04 32.32
C ASP A 735 25.24 -7.52 32.22
N VAL A 736 24.31 -6.76 32.81
CA VAL A 736 22.88 -7.15 32.84
C VAL A 736 22.24 -7.26 31.45
N TYR A 737 22.63 -6.41 30.50
CA TYR A 737 22.12 -6.40 29.14
C TYR A 737 22.60 -7.65 28.38
N ARG A 738 23.88 -7.99 28.53
CA ARG A 738 24.47 -9.22 27.98
C ARG A 738 23.87 -10.47 28.58
N ARG A 739 23.64 -10.51 29.90
CA ARG A 739 22.93 -11.63 30.55
C ARG A 739 21.50 -11.79 30.00
N ASN A 740 20.79 -10.70 29.74
CA ASN A 740 19.45 -10.71 29.14
C ASN A 740 19.46 -11.26 27.70
N LEU A 741 20.40 -10.82 26.89
CA LEU A 741 20.57 -11.32 25.51
C LEU A 741 20.90 -12.83 25.50
N GLN A 742 21.82 -13.26 26.35
CA GLN A 742 22.21 -14.67 26.48
C GLN A 742 21.04 -15.57 26.87
N ARG A 743 20.17 -15.13 27.79
CA ARG A 743 18.93 -15.85 28.12
C ARG A 743 17.93 -15.83 26.95
N SER A 744 17.82 -14.71 26.24
CA SER A 744 16.95 -14.59 25.06
C SER A 744 17.40 -15.53 23.94
N TYR A 745 18.70 -15.70 23.75
CA TYR A 745 19.28 -16.68 22.82
C TYR A 745 18.86 -18.10 23.13
N ILE A 746 19.08 -18.56 24.37
CA ILE A 746 18.66 -19.91 24.76
C ILE A 746 17.14 -20.07 24.60
N SER A 747 16.36 -19.07 25.02
CA SER A 747 14.89 -19.09 24.88
C SER A 747 14.46 -19.22 23.41
N ARG A 748 15.12 -18.53 22.48
CA ARG A 748 14.84 -18.64 21.03
C ARG A 748 15.20 -20.02 20.50
N LEU A 749 16.33 -20.60 20.91
CA LEU A 749 16.68 -21.96 20.52
C LEU A 749 15.70 -22.99 21.10
N THR A 750 15.26 -22.82 22.35
CA THR A 750 14.20 -23.64 22.94
C THR A 750 12.90 -23.54 22.15
N TYR A 751 12.51 -22.34 21.72
CA TYR A 751 11.33 -22.15 20.87
C TYR A 751 11.45 -22.96 19.58
N ILE A 752 12.60 -22.91 18.90
CA ILE A 752 12.87 -23.65 17.66
C ILE A 752 12.80 -25.18 17.87
N MET A 753 13.29 -25.68 19.01
CA MET A 753 13.19 -27.10 19.34
C MET A 753 11.74 -27.56 19.58
N LYS A 754 10.87 -26.69 20.09
CA LYS A 754 9.54 -27.07 20.59
C LYS A 754 8.37 -26.68 19.69
N ASN A 755 8.59 -25.85 18.67
CA ASN A 755 7.53 -25.32 17.82
C ASN A 755 7.81 -25.59 16.34
N ASP A 756 6.75 -25.58 15.55
CA ASP A 756 6.81 -25.57 14.09
C ASP A 756 6.61 -24.14 13.57
N GLN A 757 6.80 -23.95 12.25
CA GLN A 757 6.53 -22.67 11.62
C GLN A 757 5.02 -22.39 11.61
N GLU A 758 4.63 -21.18 12.05
CA GLU A 758 3.25 -20.73 11.95
C GLU A 758 2.94 -20.31 10.51
N PHE A 759 1.90 -20.92 9.92
CA PHE A 759 1.38 -20.49 8.62
C PHE A 759 0.46 -19.28 8.80
N ARG A 760 0.76 -18.20 8.08
CA ARG A 760 -0.10 -17.02 7.99
C ARG A 760 -0.67 -16.93 6.59
N SER A 761 -1.96 -17.18 6.46
CA SER A 761 -2.68 -17.04 5.19
C SER A 761 -2.57 -15.59 4.69
N GLY A 762 -2.25 -15.41 3.41
CA GLY A 762 -2.03 -14.11 2.76
C GLY A 762 -0.62 -13.55 2.86
N TRP A 763 0.35 -14.35 3.34
CA TRP A 763 1.77 -13.99 3.44
C TRP A 763 2.68 -15.00 2.72
N GLU A 764 2.11 -15.84 1.86
CA GLU A 764 2.79 -16.94 1.19
C GLU A 764 3.98 -16.46 0.35
N ASP A 765 3.88 -15.30 -0.29
CA ASP A 765 4.95 -14.71 -1.11
C ASP A 765 6.07 -14.03 -0.29
N TYR A 766 5.86 -13.83 1.02
CA TYR A 766 6.79 -13.14 1.91
C TYR A 766 7.51 -14.07 2.90
N ILE A 767 7.12 -15.35 2.94
CA ILE A 767 7.60 -16.32 3.91
C ILE A 767 8.07 -17.58 3.18
N THR A 768 9.30 -18.00 3.43
CA THR A 768 9.77 -19.32 2.97
C THR A 768 9.17 -20.39 3.88
N ASN A 769 8.30 -21.24 3.32
CA ASN A 769 7.66 -22.33 4.05
C ASN A 769 8.62 -23.49 4.29
N VAL A 770 8.59 -24.07 5.49
CA VAL A 770 9.42 -25.23 5.87
C VAL A 770 8.70 -26.15 6.84
N ASN A 771 8.78 -27.45 6.58
CA ASN A 771 8.41 -28.45 7.58
C ASN A 771 9.59 -28.67 8.54
N VAL A 772 9.52 -28.01 9.70
CA VAL A 772 10.61 -27.99 10.69
C VAL A 772 10.99 -29.41 11.15
N ASN A 773 10.00 -30.30 11.31
CA ASN A 773 10.19 -31.67 11.81
C ASN A 773 11.11 -32.55 10.95
N VAL A 774 11.21 -32.26 9.65
CA VAL A 774 11.97 -33.06 8.68
C VAL A 774 13.12 -32.25 8.05
N SER A 775 13.49 -31.14 8.68
CA SER A 775 14.58 -30.25 8.26
C SER A 775 15.77 -30.34 9.22
N ASP A 776 16.94 -29.86 8.79
CA ASP A 776 18.14 -29.78 9.64
C ASP A 776 18.09 -28.66 10.69
N ILE A 777 16.99 -27.90 10.77
CA ILE A 777 16.85 -26.78 11.71
C ILE A 777 17.00 -27.27 13.16
N ARG A 778 16.29 -28.34 13.55
CA ARG A 778 16.35 -28.85 14.93
C ARG A 778 17.65 -29.59 15.22
N SER A 779 18.21 -30.33 14.26
CA SER A 779 19.48 -31.04 14.45
C SER A 779 20.63 -30.05 14.69
N ILE A 780 20.74 -28.99 13.89
CA ILE A 780 21.75 -27.93 14.05
C ILE A 780 21.52 -27.12 15.34
N THR A 781 20.25 -26.83 15.67
CA THR A 781 19.90 -26.13 16.93
C THR A 781 20.30 -26.95 18.16
N MET A 782 20.02 -28.26 18.15
CA MET A 782 20.42 -29.18 19.21
C MET A 782 21.94 -29.24 19.36
N GLY A 783 22.69 -29.35 18.25
CA GLY A 783 24.15 -29.29 18.26
C GLY A 783 24.68 -28.00 18.90
N SER A 784 24.10 -26.86 18.52
CA SER A 784 24.46 -25.54 19.08
C SER A 784 24.21 -25.45 20.60
N LEU A 785 23.09 -25.99 21.09
CA LEU A 785 22.76 -26.05 22.52
C LEU A 785 23.73 -26.95 23.30
N LEU A 786 24.05 -28.12 22.75
CA LEU A 786 24.99 -29.08 23.38
C LEU A 786 26.39 -28.48 23.52
N ASP A 787 26.88 -27.80 22.48
CA ASP A 787 28.19 -27.16 22.52
C ASP A 787 28.22 -25.96 23.46
N LEU A 788 27.17 -25.12 23.46
CA LEU A 788 27.06 -24.03 24.41
C LEU A 788 27.06 -24.54 25.87
N LYS A 789 26.35 -25.63 26.16
CA LYS A 789 26.34 -26.24 27.50
C LYS A 789 27.75 -26.66 27.95
N LYS A 790 28.57 -27.20 27.06
CA LYS A 790 29.98 -27.54 27.35
C LYS A 790 30.77 -26.26 27.68
N ASP A 791 30.59 -25.19 26.92
CA ASP A 791 31.24 -23.90 27.13
C ASP A 791 30.88 -23.29 28.49
N LEU A 792 29.59 -23.29 28.84
CA LEU A 792 29.09 -22.77 30.12
C LEU A 792 29.61 -23.55 31.33
N LYS A 793 29.64 -24.88 31.26
CA LYS A 793 30.21 -25.74 32.32
C LYS A 793 31.70 -25.50 32.55
N ARG A 794 32.44 -25.11 31.50
CA ARG A 794 33.85 -24.70 31.63
C ARG A 794 33.97 -23.30 32.20
N ALA A 795 33.13 -22.37 31.74
CA ALA A 795 33.18 -20.96 32.12
C ALA A 795 32.80 -20.73 33.58
N VAL A 796 31.77 -21.41 34.12
CA VAL A 796 31.31 -21.21 35.51
C VAL A 796 32.41 -21.39 36.55
N LYS A 797 33.40 -22.26 36.27
CA LYS A 797 34.56 -22.53 37.13
C LYS A 797 35.56 -21.37 37.16
N LYS A 798 35.53 -20.48 36.16
CA LYS A 798 36.48 -19.36 36.00
C LYS A 798 36.01 -18.06 36.64
N TYR A 799 34.71 -17.89 36.83
CA TYR A 799 34.15 -16.68 37.44
C TYR A 799 34.19 -16.77 38.96
N SER A 800 34.52 -15.67 39.65
CA SER A 800 34.43 -15.56 41.11
C SER A 800 33.10 -14.93 41.55
N ASP A 801 32.56 -14.00 40.76
CA ASP A 801 31.30 -13.29 41.00
C ASP A 801 30.09 -14.22 41.08
N ASN A 802 29.34 -14.15 42.18
CA ASN A 802 28.19 -15.02 42.45
C ASN A 802 26.99 -14.75 41.54
N ALA A 803 26.77 -13.51 41.11
CA ALA A 803 25.67 -13.17 40.20
C ALA A 803 25.95 -13.73 38.80
N ILE A 804 27.21 -13.67 38.34
CA ILE A 804 27.61 -14.27 37.06
C ILE A 804 27.53 -15.80 37.13
N LYS A 805 28.00 -16.43 38.22
CA LYS A 805 27.85 -17.88 38.42
C LYS A 805 26.38 -18.31 38.40
N SER A 806 25.52 -17.58 39.11
CA SER A 806 24.08 -17.87 39.17
C SER A 806 23.45 -17.77 37.78
N HIS A 807 23.81 -16.75 37.01
CA HIS A 807 23.38 -16.61 35.61
C HIS A 807 23.84 -17.78 34.73
N ILE A 808 25.12 -18.17 34.79
CA ILE A 808 25.65 -19.27 33.97
C ILE A 808 24.95 -20.59 34.35
N ASN A 809 24.78 -20.88 35.63
CA ASN A 809 24.08 -22.07 36.10
C ASN A 809 22.61 -22.08 35.66
N TYR A 810 21.93 -20.93 35.72
CA TYR A 810 20.57 -20.80 35.22
C TYR A 810 20.49 -21.07 33.71
N CYS A 811 21.42 -20.52 32.92
CA CYS A 811 21.52 -20.80 31.48
C CYS A 811 21.76 -22.29 31.19
N ILE A 812 22.58 -22.99 31.99
CA ILE A 812 22.74 -24.46 31.87
C ILE A 812 21.40 -25.16 32.11
N SER A 813 20.65 -24.77 33.15
CA SER A 813 19.33 -25.34 33.43
C SER A 813 18.32 -25.08 32.31
N MET A 814 18.34 -23.90 31.70
CA MET A 814 17.48 -23.59 30.54
C MET A 814 17.80 -24.49 29.34
N ILE A 815 19.09 -24.77 29.10
CA ILE A 815 19.50 -25.70 28.03
C ILE A 815 19.04 -27.12 28.37
N ASP A 816 19.16 -27.55 29.63
CA ASP A 816 18.67 -28.86 30.07
C ASP A 816 17.15 -29.00 29.87
N GLU A 817 16.39 -27.94 30.08
CA GLU A 817 14.94 -27.93 29.80
C GLU A 817 14.62 -27.89 28.31
N ALA A 818 15.44 -27.22 27.50
CA ALA A 818 15.29 -27.17 26.05
C ALA A 818 15.48 -28.56 25.42
N LEU A 819 16.39 -29.36 25.97
CA LEU A 819 16.72 -30.71 25.52
C LEU A 819 15.84 -31.80 26.15
N LYS A 820 14.91 -31.44 27.04
CA LYS A 820 13.90 -32.36 27.58
C LYS A 820 12.69 -32.37 26.65
N ASN A 821 12.28 -33.57 26.22
CA ASN A 821 11.16 -33.81 25.30
C ASN A 821 11.32 -33.16 23.91
N SER A 822 12.57 -32.94 23.47
CA SER A 822 12.93 -32.43 22.14
C SER A 822 13.18 -33.54 21.13
#